data_AF-A0A9W4IFH8-F1
#
_entry.id   AF-A0A9W4IFH8-F1
#
_cell.length_a   1.000
_cell.length_b   1.000
_cell.length_c   1.000
_cell.angle_alpha   90.00
_cell.angle_beta   90.00
_cell.angle_gamma   90.00
#
_symmetry.space_group_name_H-M   'P 1'
#
loop_
_entity.id
_entity.type
_entity.pdbx_description
1 polymer ?
#
loop_
_entity_poly.entity_id
_entity_poly.type
_entity_poly.pdbx_seq_one_letter_code
_entity_poly.pdbx_strand_id
1 'polypeptide(L)'
;MSLLNFWDTQRPAKRRRISEESTETKPPSPSPEPKEVFKTENAEDAEADHLPMSQTDLETSLPTIKTEDAIEEYEALKDVDTGLHMRLRDGVWQKGKSSIYVDAFNLALETVLVEESHLFSPAEMEIFTQWRKLSYESQYLYVRLFLRKTSAWHRVNKLNYYSDISDLTSVAEDLQQDRSLPDSELGSTFRFAEGIEEITTLEEASSLLLLEELKIFAKEAKVQGKSKKELLAALCETSQNQTGLRDTGNRDNHFTQKILDYTGGCIRLVSLPRALFERVHLVFYRSTEWTEKSLTTIILAKMSKRAFPEYIVCRSNSIFASRDALLEFESAIQTQFAVDNILEFNGPPTTELLQHIIDLANKFHPRWKELVEQEQQKEDSIYESGEGAYLRRFSPAWVLTRIIHKSLHPLGRFKEHKREHEVLEELLSQRLFHAARRGAWYQRKALLEEHYMWALTSTDGRSEEAQRKHWKRIALRTCETGLEDPLCHLIFHYDLQKRITKLEKALRVVKREQHDFGHVMLGKPAERTIEGIRIDTDEVLKAGSRKGKPTIWIDPREGGECRVEIMCLSWYRDHGWKGYHCEGGIVRTLFGYLFYDILFTYVPNVFQTAFQTCPLDLHTDVFYPSRASEINHRLVEITNGGAERIVRGIHDLHSETQPCVVGLDWSFDLDDLVEIVQCFRGEALATICKVMAQEYQQRGGGIPDLFLWNYETKTVMFAEVKSENDRLSDTQRLWIHILLVAGVKVELCNAVSSKQSKE
;
A
#
# COMPACT_ATOMS: atom_id res chain seq x y z
N MET A 1 -3.88 -7.86 39.04
CA MET A 1 -5.05 -8.49 39.69
C MET A 1 -6.11 -8.76 38.62
N SER A 2 -6.75 -9.93 38.68
CA SER A 2 -7.63 -10.53 37.67
C SER A 2 -8.88 -9.71 37.32
N LEU A 3 -9.20 -9.67 36.02
CA LEU A 3 -10.28 -8.94 35.32
C LEU A 3 -11.69 -9.51 35.61
N LEU A 4 -12.18 -9.48 36.86
CA LEU A 4 -13.52 -10.06 37.12
C LEU A 4 -14.39 -9.41 38.22
N ASN A 5 -14.08 -8.24 38.78
CA ASN A 5 -14.98 -7.58 39.76
C ASN A 5 -15.04 -6.05 39.61
N PHE A 6 -15.97 -5.52 38.81
CA PHE A 6 -16.30 -4.10 38.82
C PHE A 6 -17.79 -3.84 38.55
N TRP A 7 -18.65 -4.38 39.41
CA TRP A 7 -19.99 -3.87 39.66
C TRP A 7 -20.25 -3.99 41.17
N ASP A 8 -20.05 -2.91 41.92
CA ASP A 8 -21.02 -2.48 42.94
C ASP A 8 -20.63 -1.17 43.64
N THR A 9 -21.66 -0.49 44.10
CA THR A 9 -21.74 0.93 44.44
C THR A 9 -21.50 1.22 45.93
N GLN A 10 -21.28 2.51 46.21
CA GLN A 10 -21.55 3.27 47.47
C GLN A 10 -20.38 3.61 48.43
N ARG A 11 -20.12 4.92 48.51
CA ARG A 11 -19.51 5.70 49.62
C ARG A 11 -20.47 5.69 50.84
N PRO A 12 -20.04 5.94 52.13
CA PRO A 12 -19.47 7.25 52.52
C PRO A 12 -18.57 7.40 53.78
N ALA A 13 -17.86 8.56 53.76
CA ALA A 13 -17.62 9.56 54.83
C ALA A 13 -16.59 9.40 55.99
N LYS A 14 -15.70 10.41 56.00
CA LYS A 14 -15.20 11.28 57.12
C LYS A 14 -14.31 10.69 58.24
N ARG A 15 -13.08 11.23 58.34
CA ARG A 15 -12.58 11.91 59.57
C ARG A 15 -11.43 12.89 59.29
N ARG A 16 -11.17 13.76 60.26
CA ARG A 16 -10.66 15.15 60.21
C ARG A 16 -9.28 15.27 60.89
N ARG A 17 -8.46 16.24 60.42
CA ARG A 17 -7.37 17.02 61.08
C ARG A 17 -6.16 16.22 61.61
N ILE A 18 -4.90 16.70 61.57
CA ILE A 18 -4.35 17.92 62.18
C ILE A 18 -3.10 18.41 61.40
N SER A 19 -2.90 19.72 61.48
CA SER A 19 -1.81 20.60 60.99
C SER A 19 -0.50 20.47 61.77
N GLU A 20 0.64 20.72 61.11
CA GLU A 20 1.79 21.41 61.71
C GLU A 20 2.67 22.07 60.64
N GLU A 21 2.90 23.36 60.80
CA GLU A 21 3.78 24.22 60.01
C GLU A 21 5.23 24.12 60.52
N SER A 22 6.21 24.17 59.63
CA SER A 22 7.53 24.71 59.97
C SER A 22 8.22 25.33 58.76
N THR A 23 8.78 26.51 59.04
CA THR A 23 9.34 27.59 58.23
C THR A 23 10.62 27.30 57.44
N GLU A 24 10.65 27.88 56.22
CA GLU A 24 11.73 28.58 55.50
C GLU A 24 13.22 28.21 55.67
N THR A 25 13.89 28.02 54.53
CA THR A 25 15.17 28.71 54.18
C THR A 25 15.53 28.52 52.69
N LYS A 26 15.72 29.64 51.97
CA LYS A 26 16.50 29.79 50.71
C LYS A 26 17.86 30.42 51.10
N PRO A 27 18.97 30.41 50.32
CA PRO A 27 19.12 30.50 48.84
C PRO A 27 20.34 29.63 48.34
N PRO A 28 21.07 29.87 47.21
CA PRO A 28 20.90 30.79 46.07
C PRO A 28 20.95 30.13 44.67
N SER A 29 20.57 30.93 43.68
CA SER A 29 20.58 30.66 42.24
C SER A 29 21.96 30.84 41.59
N PRO A 30 22.30 30.05 40.55
CA PRO A 30 23.18 30.48 39.48
C PRO A 30 22.45 30.61 38.13
N SER A 31 23.06 31.45 37.30
CA SER A 31 22.64 32.15 36.07
C SER A 31 22.34 31.26 34.85
N PRO A 32 21.76 31.81 33.76
CA PRO A 32 21.14 31.05 32.69
C PRO A 32 22.13 30.70 31.56
N GLU A 33 22.11 29.46 31.11
CA GLU A 33 22.73 29.00 29.87
C GLU A 33 21.65 28.67 28.81
N PRO A 34 22.03 28.68 27.51
CA PRO A 34 21.19 29.22 26.45
C PRO A 34 20.02 28.30 26.07
N LYS A 35 18.89 28.93 25.73
CA LYS A 35 17.69 28.30 25.20
C LYS A 35 18.03 27.48 23.96
N GLU A 36 18.13 26.16 24.10
CA GLU A 36 17.92 25.25 22.99
C GLU A 36 16.46 25.42 22.53
N VAL A 37 16.33 25.95 21.33
CA VAL A 37 15.08 25.97 20.58
C VAL A 37 14.74 24.51 20.31
N PHE A 38 13.78 23.97 21.06
CA PHE A 38 13.14 22.69 20.74
C PHE A 38 12.60 22.78 19.31
N LYS A 39 13.30 22.14 18.37
CA LYS A 39 12.72 21.82 17.06
C LYS A 39 11.51 20.94 17.34
N THR A 40 10.34 21.43 16.94
CA THR A 40 9.11 20.68 16.83
C THR A 40 9.37 19.36 16.13
N GLU A 41 9.19 18.25 16.85
CA GLU A 41 8.99 16.93 16.25
C GLU A 41 7.74 17.03 15.38
N ASN A 42 7.93 17.31 14.10
CA ASN A 42 6.91 17.04 13.11
C ASN A 42 6.78 15.51 13.08
N ALA A 43 5.60 15.01 13.43
CA ALA A 43 5.16 13.71 12.95
C ALA A 43 4.95 13.87 11.44
N GLU A 44 6.04 13.77 10.69
CA GLU A 44 5.99 13.54 9.25
C GLU A 44 5.44 12.12 9.08
N ASP A 45 4.40 12.01 8.25
CA ASP A 45 3.72 10.76 7.94
C ASP A 45 4.76 9.68 7.66
N ALA A 46 4.62 8.54 8.34
CA ALA A 46 5.45 7.38 8.10
C ALA A 46 5.37 7.05 6.60
N GLU A 47 6.47 7.30 5.88
CA GLU A 47 6.67 6.85 4.51
C GLU A 47 6.49 5.34 4.51
N ALA A 48 5.32 4.89 4.03
CA ALA A 48 5.09 3.49 3.77
C ALA A 48 6.02 3.10 2.61
N ASP A 49 6.83 2.05 2.79
CA ASP A 49 7.54 1.43 1.67
C ASP A 49 6.49 0.96 0.65
N HIS A 50 6.29 1.76 -0.40
CA HIS A 50 5.28 1.55 -1.42
C HIS A 50 5.73 0.41 -2.34
N LEU A 51 5.00 -0.71 -2.32
CA LEU A 51 4.86 -1.54 -3.52
C LEU A 51 4.32 -0.65 -4.66
N PRO A 52 4.71 -0.90 -5.92
CA PRO A 52 4.21 -0.10 -7.04
C PRO A 52 2.67 -0.10 -7.02
N MET A 53 2.06 1.10 -7.01
CA MET A 53 0.60 1.36 -6.97
C MET A 53 -0.20 0.79 -8.15
N SER A 54 0.29 -0.26 -8.81
CA SER A 54 -0.26 -0.79 -10.05
C SER A 54 -0.80 -2.22 -9.93
N GLN A 55 -0.92 -2.79 -8.73
CA GLN A 55 -1.45 -4.15 -8.54
C GLN A 55 -2.76 -4.12 -7.75
N THR A 56 -3.76 -4.84 -8.24
CA THR A 56 -5.06 -4.99 -7.57
C THR A 56 -4.98 -5.98 -6.40
N ASP A 57 -5.91 -5.93 -5.45
CA ASP A 57 -5.96 -6.90 -4.34
C ASP A 57 -5.95 -8.35 -4.84
N LEU A 58 -6.72 -8.61 -5.90
CA LEU A 58 -6.76 -9.93 -6.52
C LEU A 58 -5.38 -10.31 -7.04
N GLU A 59 -4.67 -9.42 -7.71
CA GLU A 59 -3.30 -9.69 -8.16
C GLU A 59 -2.32 -9.91 -7.02
N THR A 60 -2.41 -9.14 -5.93
CA THR A 60 -1.55 -9.34 -4.74
C THR A 60 -1.81 -10.68 -4.06
N SER A 61 -3.01 -11.22 -4.20
CA SER A 61 -3.37 -12.53 -3.67
C SER A 61 -2.93 -13.69 -4.55
N LEU A 62 -2.45 -13.44 -5.77
CA LEU A 62 -1.99 -14.48 -6.68
C LEU A 62 -0.47 -14.72 -6.52
N PRO A 63 0.05 -15.87 -6.96
CA PRO A 63 1.48 -16.11 -6.89
C PRO A 63 2.27 -15.06 -7.66
N THR A 64 3.40 -14.63 -7.11
CA THR A 64 4.37 -13.83 -7.83
C THR A 64 4.97 -14.67 -8.96
N ILE A 65 4.61 -14.31 -10.18
CA ILE A 65 5.09 -14.95 -11.41
C ILE A 65 5.82 -13.89 -12.21
N LYS A 66 7.07 -14.16 -12.59
CA LYS A 66 7.79 -13.32 -13.54
C LYS A 66 7.04 -13.39 -14.87
N THR A 67 6.42 -12.29 -15.24
CA THR A 67 5.52 -12.23 -16.41
C THR A 67 6.22 -12.67 -17.69
N GLU A 68 7.49 -12.32 -17.89
CA GLU A 68 8.24 -12.67 -19.11
C GLU A 68 8.51 -14.19 -19.21
N ASP A 69 9.12 -14.80 -18.19
CA ASP A 69 9.44 -16.24 -18.16
C ASP A 69 8.19 -17.14 -18.29
N ALA A 70 7.08 -16.72 -17.68
CA ALA A 70 5.84 -17.51 -17.68
C ALA A 70 4.99 -17.32 -18.95
N ILE A 71 5.15 -16.19 -19.65
CA ILE A 71 4.60 -16.01 -21.00
C ILE A 71 5.33 -16.94 -21.98
N GLU A 72 6.65 -17.02 -21.89
CA GLU A 72 7.45 -17.95 -22.71
C GLU A 72 7.09 -19.42 -22.41
N GLU A 73 6.90 -19.78 -21.12
CA GLU A 73 6.47 -21.13 -20.72
C GLU A 73 5.03 -21.44 -21.18
N TYR A 74 4.11 -20.47 -21.16
CA TYR A 74 2.75 -20.59 -21.73
C TYR A 74 2.79 -20.93 -23.22
N GLU A 75 3.57 -20.15 -23.96
CA GLU A 75 3.72 -20.30 -25.41
C GLU A 75 4.38 -21.65 -25.74
N ALA A 76 5.32 -22.13 -24.91
CA ALA A 76 5.96 -23.43 -25.03
C ALA A 76 5.10 -24.64 -24.60
N LEU A 77 4.20 -24.50 -23.62
CA LEU A 77 3.32 -25.59 -23.16
C LEU A 77 2.20 -25.91 -24.17
N LYS A 78 1.76 -24.91 -24.93
CA LYS A 78 0.80 -25.09 -26.06
C LYS A 78 1.45 -25.82 -27.25
N ASP A 79 2.77 -26.06 -27.19
CA ASP A 79 3.58 -26.67 -28.24
C ASP A 79 3.72 -28.21 -28.12
N VAL A 80 3.11 -28.81 -27.08
CA VAL A 80 3.15 -30.27 -26.82
C VAL A 80 2.12 -31.06 -27.62
N ASP A 81 1.16 -30.42 -28.31
CA ASP A 81 0.39 -31.09 -29.37
C ASP A 81 1.21 -31.13 -30.67
N THR A 82 1.41 -32.32 -31.22
CA THR A 82 2.54 -32.76 -32.06
C THR A 82 3.00 -31.81 -33.19
N GLY A 83 4.32 -31.60 -33.31
CA GLY A 83 4.95 -30.82 -34.40
C GLY A 83 6.14 -29.91 -34.04
N LEU A 84 6.72 -30.00 -32.83
CA LEU A 84 7.57 -28.94 -32.25
C LEU A 84 8.96 -28.80 -32.90
N HIS A 85 9.50 -29.89 -33.45
CA HIS A 85 10.86 -29.86 -33.98
C HIS A 85 11.01 -29.13 -35.32
N MET A 86 9.89 -28.85 -36.02
CA MET A 86 9.86 -27.94 -37.18
C MET A 86 9.39 -26.51 -36.81
N ARG A 87 8.67 -26.32 -35.70
CA ARG A 87 8.12 -25.04 -35.23
C ARG A 87 9.17 -24.07 -34.67
N LEU A 88 10.24 -24.59 -34.05
CA LEU A 88 11.33 -23.76 -33.49
C LEU A 88 12.26 -23.14 -34.54
N ARG A 89 12.13 -23.49 -35.83
CA ARG A 89 12.99 -22.98 -36.90
C ARG A 89 12.41 -21.76 -37.62
N ASP A 90 11.08 -21.66 -37.71
CA ASP A 90 10.38 -20.68 -38.55
C ASP A 90 9.28 -19.96 -37.74
N GLY A 91 9.62 -18.88 -37.04
CA GLY A 91 8.72 -18.08 -36.20
C GLY A 91 7.66 -17.31 -37.00
N VAL A 92 6.59 -17.99 -37.43
CA VAL A 92 5.47 -17.40 -38.17
C VAL A 92 4.13 -17.78 -37.52
N TRP A 93 3.27 -16.78 -37.29
CA TRP A 93 1.89 -16.94 -36.82
C TRP A 93 1.08 -17.95 -37.62
N GLN A 94 0.22 -18.69 -36.93
CA GLN A 94 -0.72 -19.63 -37.55
C GLN A 94 -2.16 -19.23 -37.21
N LYS A 95 -2.95 -19.07 -38.26
CA LYS A 95 -4.40 -18.85 -38.22
C LYS A 95 -5.08 -19.91 -37.33
N GLY A 96 -5.66 -19.49 -36.21
CA GLY A 96 -6.42 -20.34 -35.26
C GLY A 96 -5.84 -20.48 -33.85
N LYS A 97 -4.67 -19.92 -33.53
CA LYS A 97 -4.11 -19.90 -32.16
C LYS A 97 -4.31 -18.52 -31.50
N SER A 98 -4.94 -18.49 -30.31
CA SER A 98 -5.21 -17.28 -29.52
C SER A 98 -4.05 -16.91 -28.58
N SER A 99 -3.87 -15.60 -28.37
CA SER A 99 -2.90 -14.96 -27.47
C SER A 99 -3.45 -14.89 -26.06
N ILE A 100 -2.56 -15.12 -25.08
CA ILE A 100 -2.87 -15.04 -23.65
C ILE A 100 -3.52 -13.71 -23.25
N TYR A 101 -3.12 -12.61 -23.90
CA TYR A 101 -3.66 -11.28 -23.60
C TYR A 101 -5.14 -11.15 -23.98
N VAL A 102 -5.50 -11.65 -25.17
CA VAL A 102 -6.88 -11.58 -25.68
C VAL A 102 -7.76 -12.56 -24.91
N ASP A 103 -7.24 -13.75 -24.59
CA ASP A 103 -7.94 -14.75 -23.78
C ASP A 103 -8.23 -14.21 -22.37
N ALA A 104 -7.27 -13.51 -21.74
CA ALA A 104 -7.48 -12.87 -20.43
C ALA A 104 -8.55 -11.78 -20.48
N PHE A 105 -8.48 -10.94 -21.50
CA PHE A 105 -9.42 -9.84 -21.68
C PHE A 105 -10.84 -10.37 -21.87
N ASN A 106 -11.02 -11.36 -22.74
CA ASN A 106 -12.33 -11.95 -22.99
C ASN A 106 -12.84 -12.75 -21.79
N LEU A 107 -11.98 -13.44 -21.03
CA LEU A 107 -12.37 -14.10 -19.79
C LEU A 107 -12.96 -13.11 -18.77
N ALA A 108 -12.28 -11.98 -18.55
CA ALA A 108 -12.74 -10.94 -17.65
C ALA A 108 -14.10 -10.37 -18.11
N LEU A 109 -14.20 -10.06 -19.39
CA LEU A 109 -15.42 -9.54 -20.00
C LEU A 109 -16.58 -10.52 -19.89
N GLU A 110 -16.39 -11.78 -20.26
CA GLU A 110 -17.45 -12.79 -20.21
C GLU A 110 -17.91 -13.07 -18.79
N THR A 111 -16.98 -13.15 -17.83
CA THR A 111 -17.32 -13.37 -16.41
C THR A 111 -18.24 -12.26 -15.90
N VAL A 112 -17.87 -10.99 -16.13
CA VAL A 112 -18.65 -9.83 -15.70
C VAL A 112 -20.00 -9.76 -16.41
N LEU A 113 -20.04 -10.02 -17.72
CA LEU A 113 -21.30 -9.95 -18.47
C LEU A 113 -22.27 -11.10 -18.17
N VAL A 114 -21.79 -12.26 -17.72
CA VAL A 114 -22.65 -13.38 -17.31
C VAL A 114 -23.27 -13.12 -15.95
N GLU A 115 -22.49 -12.59 -15.01
CA GLU A 115 -22.91 -12.47 -13.61
C GLU A 115 -23.54 -11.10 -13.29
N GLU A 116 -23.06 -10.03 -13.94
CA GLU A 116 -23.21 -8.64 -13.49
C GLU A 116 -23.63 -7.68 -14.64
N SER A 117 -24.34 -8.19 -15.65
CA SER A 117 -24.78 -7.37 -16.80
C SER A 117 -25.70 -6.19 -16.43
N HIS A 118 -26.37 -6.24 -15.27
CA HIS A 118 -27.23 -5.15 -14.76
C HIS A 118 -26.47 -3.86 -14.46
N LEU A 119 -25.13 -3.91 -14.42
CA LEU A 119 -24.27 -2.76 -14.23
C LEU A 119 -24.05 -1.94 -15.50
N PHE A 120 -24.57 -2.39 -16.66
CA PHE A 120 -24.36 -1.75 -17.95
C PHE A 120 -25.68 -1.40 -18.63
N SER A 121 -25.71 -0.25 -19.28
CA SER A 121 -26.83 0.23 -20.08
C SER A 121 -26.96 -0.55 -21.40
N PRO A 122 -28.13 -0.52 -22.06
CA PRO A 122 -28.31 -1.17 -23.36
C PRO A 122 -27.31 -0.71 -24.44
N ALA A 123 -26.93 0.57 -24.42
CA ALA A 123 -25.93 1.11 -25.36
C ALA A 123 -24.52 0.57 -25.08
N GLU A 124 -24.13 0.45 -23.81
CA GLU A 124 -22.86 -0.19 -23.41
C GLU A 124 -22.84 -1.68 -23.77
N MET A 125 -23.98 -2.38 -23.62
CA MET A 125 -24.12 -3.78 -24.04
C MET A 125 -23.97 -3.97 -25.57
N GLU A 126 -24.38 -2.99 -26.37
CA GLU A 126 -24.14 -3.01 -27.81
C GLU A 126 -22.65 -2.88 -28.14
N ILE A 127 -21.88 -2.07 -27.39
CA ILE A 127 -20.43 -1.97 -27.58
C ILE A 127 -19.75 -3.33 -27.37
N PHE A 128 -20.13 -4.08 -26.33
CA PHE A 128 -19.63 -5.44 -26.11
C PHE A 128 -20.06 -6.43 -27.19
N THR A 129 -21.26 -6.25 -27.73
CA THR A 129 -21.75 -7.06 -28.85
C THR A 129 -20.93 -6.79 -30.13
N GLN A 130 -20.57 -5.54 -30.38
CA GLN A 130 -19.69 -5.16 -31.50
C GLN A 130 -18.26 -5.65 -31.29
N TRP A 131 -17.74 -5.62 -30.05
CA TRP A 131 -16.45 -6.21 -29.70
C TRP A 131 -16.35 -7.68 -30.09
N ARG A 132 -17.38 -8.48 -29.77
CA ARG A 132 -17.45 -9.91 -30.14
C ARG A 132 -17.47 -10.17 -31.65
N LYS A 133 -17.89 -9.17 -32.45
CA LYS A 133 -17.92 -9.26 -33.92
C LYS A 133 -16.59 -8.90 -34.58
N LEU A 134 -15.68 -8.24 -33.84
CA LEU A 134 -14.36 -7.88 -34.35
C LEU A 134 -13.55 -9.11 -34.74
N SER A 135 -12.66 -8.93 -35.72
CA SER A 135 -11.68 -9.96 -36.03
C SER A 135 -10.74 -10.19 -34.84
N TYR A 136 -10.18 -11.40 -34.73
CA TYR A 136 -9.20 -11.69 -33.70
C TYR A 136 -7.97 -10.76 -33.78
N GLU A 137 -7.51 -10.40 -34.98
CA GLU A 137 -6.38 -9.46 -35.16
C GLU A 137 -6.72 -8.06 -34.65
N SER A 138 -7.97 -7.60 -34.83
CA SER A 138 -8.48 -6.33 -34.32
C SER A 138 -8.59 -6.34 -32.79
N GLN A 139 -9.10 -7.43 -32.22
CA GLN A 139 -9.11 -7.60 -30.76
C GLN A 139 -7.69 -7.62 -30.19
N TYR A 140 -6.76 -8.33 -30.84
CA TYR A 140 -5.36 -8.38 -30.44
C TYR A 140 -4.72 -7.00 -30.45
N LEU A 141 -4.87 -6.24 -31.54
CA LEU A 141 -4.34 -4.87 -31.60
C LEU A 141 -4.93 -3.99 -30.50
N TYR A 142 -6.27 -4.04 -30.30
CA TYR A 142 -6.94 -3.26 -29.26
C TYR A 142 -6.41 -3.60 -27.87
N VAL A 143 -6.38 -4.89 -27.49
CA VAL A 143 -5.89 -5.33 -26.16
C VAL A 143 -4.42 -4.92 -25.95
N ARG A 144 -3.59 -5.03 -26.98
CA ARG A 144 -2.17 -4.64 -26.90
C ARG A 144 -1.98 -3.13 -26.74
N LEU A 145 -2.87 -2.30 -27.31
CA LEU A 145 -2.88 -0.87 -27.07
C LEU A 145 -3.49 -0.52 -25.71
N PHE A 146 -4.53 -1.24 -25.29
CA PHE A 146 -5.20 -1.07 -24.00
C PHE A 146 -4.23 -1.34 -22.83
N LEU A 147 -3.31 -2.29 -22.99
CA LEU A 147 -2.27 -2.62 -22.02
C LEU A 147 -1.08 -1.65 -21.98
N ARG A 148 -1.01 -0.67 -22.90
CA ARG A 148 0.03 0.37 -22.91
C ARG A 148 -0.43 1.61 -22.15
N LYS A 149 0.47 2.61 -22.05
CA LYS A 149 0.16 3.89 -21.39
C LYS A 149 -1.06 4.55 -22.04
N THR A 150 -2.01 4.95 -21.19
CA THR A 150 -3.35 5.42 -21.58
C THR A 150 -3.31 6.68 -22.45
N SER A 151 -4.25 6.77 -23.39
CA SER A 151 -4.54 7.96 -24.20
C SER A 151 -3.36 8.53 -25.03
N ALA A 152 -2.34 7.71 -25.32
CA ALA A 152 -1.23 8.10 -26.18
C ALA A 152 -1.51 7.79 -27.65
N TRP A 153 -1.04 8.67 -28.53
CA TRP A 153 -1.00 8.41 -29.96
C TRP A 153 0.12 7.42 -30.32
N HIS A 154 -0.19 6.47 -31.20
CA HIS A 154 0.76 5.49 -31.69
C HIS A 154 0.85 5.54 -33.21
N ARG A 155 2.08 5.52 -33.76
CA ARG A 155 2.28 5.37 -35.21
C ARG A 155 2.06 3.91 -35.59
N VAL A 156 1.14 3.66 -36.52
CA VAL A 156 0.80 2.31 -37.00
C VAL A 156 2.06 1.60 -37.54
N ASN A 157 2.89 2.32 -38.31
CA ASN A 157 4.12 1.79 -38.90
C ASN A 157 5.26 1.51 -37.89
N LYS A 158 5.08 1.85 -36.61
CA LYS A 158 6.04 1.56 -35.53
C LYS A 158 5.50 0.52 -34.54
N LEU A 159 4.29 0.02 -34.75
CA LEU A 159 3.74 -1.09 -33.98
C LEU A 159 4.39 -2.38 -34.48
N ASN A 160 5.40 -2.86 -33.75
CA ASN A 160 6.12 -4.10 -34.07
C ASN A 160 5.28 -5.35 -33.75
N TYR A 161 4.11 -5.49 -34.36
CA TYR A 161 3.19 -6.63 -34.19
C TYR A 161 3.04 -7.48 -35.46
N TYR A 162 3.96 -7.32 -36.40
CA TYR A 162 3.99 -8.04 -37.69
C TYR A 162 4.08 -9.57 -37.55
N SER A 163 4.47 -10.05 -36.36
CA SER A 163 4.43 -11.48 -36.03
C SER A 163 3.02 -12.00 -35.84
N ASP A 164 2.06 -11.18 -35.37
CA ASP A 164 0.73 -11.61 -34.92
C ASP A 164 -0.43 -11.00 -35.72
N ILE A 165 -0.13 -9.97 -36.53
CA ILE A 165 -1.11 -9.24 -37.35
C ILE A 165 -0.65 -9.28 -38.80
N SER A 166 -1.56 -9.71 -39.68
CA SER A 166 -1.29 -9.90 -41.10
C SER A 166 -1.16 -8.55 -41.83
N ASP A 167 -2.09 -7.63 -41.55
CA ASP A 167 -2.09 -6.27 -42.11
C ASP A 167 -2.49 -5.25 -41.03
N LEU A 168 -1.50 -4.55 -40.48
CA LEU A 168 -1.71 -3.54 -39.45
C LEU A 168 -2.58 -2.36 -39.91
N THR A 169 -2.53 -2.01 -41.20
CA THR A 169 -3.29 -0.87 -41.72
C THR A 169 -4.77 -1.23 -41.77
N SER A 170 -5.10 -2.38 -42.37
CA SER A 170 -6.49 -2.86 -42.44
C SER A 170 -7.09 -3.09 -41.05
N VAL A 171 -6.30 -3.60 -40.10
CA VAL A 171 -6.77 -3.82 -38.72
C VAL A 171 -6.97 -2.49 -37.97
N ALA A 172 -6.12 -1.49 -38.20
CA ALA A 172 -6.32 -0.15 -37.66
C ALA A 172 -7.60 0.51 -38.21
N GLU A 173 -7.84 0.38 -39.52
CA GLU A 173 -9.05 0.89 -40.20
C GLU A 173 -10.32 0.23 -39.65
N ASP A 174 -10.31 -1.08 -39.39
CA ASP A 174 -11.44 -1.78 -38.75
C ASP A 174 -11.76 -1.17 -37.37
N LEU A 175 -10.74 -0.93 -36.52
CA LEU A 175 -10.96 -0.30 -35.22
C LEU A 175 -11.46 1.16 -35.32
N GLN A 176 -11.11 1.86 -36.40
CA GLN A 176 -11.51 3.24 -36.69
C GLN A 176 -12.90 3.35 -37.35
N GLN A 177 -13.51 2.23 -37.74
CA GLN A 177 -14.82 2.23 -38.38
C GLN A 177 -15.95 2.71 -37.45
N ASP A 178 -16.86 3.55 -37.98
CA ASP A 178 -18.09 3.94 -37.30
C ASP A 178 -19.06 2.77 -37.11
N ARG A 179 -19.54 2.63 -35.88
CA ARG A 179 -20.50 1.59 -35.47
C ARG A 179 -21.71 2.24 -34.82
N SER A 180 -22.90 1.73 -35.13
CA SER A 180 -24.16 2.27 -34.60
C SER A 180 -24.38 1.91 -33.14
N LEU A 181 -24.92 2.85 -32.36
CA LEU A 181 -25.47 2.62 -31.04
C LEU A 181 -26.99 2.80 -31.05
N PRO A 182 -27.72 2.15 -30.12
CA PRO A 182 -29.10 2.52 -29.83
C PRO A 182 -29.16 4.00 -29.38
N ASP A 183 -30.24 4.71 -29.75
CA ASP A 183 -30.46 6.09 -29.32
C ASP A 183 -30.32 6.20 -27.80
N SER A 184 -29.28 6.91 -27.37
CA SER A 184 -28.89 7.00 -25.96
C SER A 184 -28.06 8.26 -25.70
N GLU A 185 -27.78 8.52 -24.42
CA GLU A 185 -26.93 9.63 -23.97
C GLU A 185 -25.47 9.54 -24.49
N LEU A 186 -25.07 8.38 -25.00
CA LEU A 186 -23.73 8.10 -25.53
C LEU A 186 -23.57 8.50 -27.01
N GLY A 187 -24.64 9.01 -27.63
CA GLY A 187 -24.71 9.33 -29.06
C GLY A 187 -25.23 8.16 -29.90
N SER A 188 -25.28 8.38 -31.23
CA SER A 188 -25.82 7.42 -32.20
C SER A 188 -24.75 6.51 -32.83
N THR A 189 -23.47 6.86 -32.70
CA THR A 189 -22.35 6.09 -33.26
C THR A 189 -21.11 6.14 -32.35
N PHE A 190 -20.23 5.15 -32.49
CA PHE A 190 -18.93 5.10 -31.81
C PHE A 190 -17.86 4.40 -32.67
N ARG A 191 -16.60 4.57 -32.28
CA ARG A 191 -15.42 3.88 -32.83
C ARG A 191 -14.60 3.26 -31.69
N PHE A 192 -13.80 2.23 -31.97
CA PHE A 192 -12.87 1.69 -30.97
C PHE A 192 -11.57 2.48 -30.91
N ALA A 193 -11.15 3.06 -32.03
CA ALA A 193 -9.95 3.88 -32.14
C ALA A 193 -10.16 5.12 -33.01
N GLU A 194 -9.35 6.13 -32.75
CA GLU A 194 -9.25 7.38 -33.50
C GLU A 194 -8.13 7.28 -34.53
N GLY A 195 -8.31 7.96 -35.66
CA GLY A 195 -7.33 8.09 -36.72
C GLY A 195 -6.60 9.42 -36.70
N ILE A 196 -5.71 9.62 -37.67
CA ILE A 196 -4.83 10.79 -37.74
C ILE A 196 -5.60 12.12 -37.83
N GLU A 197 -6.81 12.06 -38.38
CA GLU A 197 -7.76 13.18 -38.54
C GLU A 197 -8.16 13.87 -37.22
N GLU A 198 -8.05 13.19 -36.07
CA GLU A 198 -8.39 13.78 -34.76
C GLU A 198 -7.21 14.57 -34.14
N ILE A 199 -6.01 14.51 -34.74
CA ILE A 199 -4.84 15.27 -34.25
C ILE A 199 -4.93 16.70 -34.77
N THR A 200 -5.42 17.60 -33.92
CA THR A 200 -5.64 19.01 -34.28
C THR A 200 -4.60 19.96 -33.70
N THR A 201 -3.84 19.51 -32.68
CA THR A 201 -2.90 20.36 -31.96
C THR A 201 -1.45 20.03 -32.28
N LEU A 202 -0.60 21.07 -32.33
CA LEU A 202 0.84 20.90 -32.50
C LEU A 202 1.46 20.11 -31.34
N GLU A 203 0.92 20.23 -30.14
CA GLU A 203 1.37 19.49 -28.96
C GLU A 203 1.15 17.98 -29.13
N GLU A 204 -0.05 17.55 -29.52
CA GLU A 204 -0.34 16.14 -29.78
C GLU A 204 0.50 15.60 -30.94
N ALA A 205 0.59 16.34 -32.05
CA ALA A 205 1.40 15.94 -33.20
C ALA A 205 2.89 15.81 -32.84
N SER A 206 3.45 16.79 -32.14
CA SER A 206 4.87 16.78 -31.76
C SER A 206 5.19 15.71 -30.70
N SER A 207 4.22 15.31 -29.87
CA SER A 207 4.39 14.22 -28.89
C SER A 207 4.75 12.88 -29.55
N LEU A 208 4.26 12.65 -30.78
CA LEU A 208 4.55 11.46 -31.61
C LEU A 208 6.01 11.38 -32.03
N LEU A 209 6.75 12.48 -32.06
CA LEU A 209 8.14 12.54 -32.52
C LEU A 209 9.11 11.87 -31.53
N LEU A 210 10.06 11.11 -32.08
CA LEU A 210 11.25 10.68 -31.34
C LEU A 210 12.17 11.89 -31.11
N LEU A 211 13.06 11.80 -30.13
CA LEU A 211 13.94 12.93 -29.76
C LEU A 211 14.77 13.44 -30.96
N GLU A 212 15.33 12.54 -31.76
CA GLU A 212 16.13 12.93 -32.93
C GLU A 212 15.29 13.57 -34.05
N GLU A 213 14.07 13.07 -34.26
CA GLU A 213 13.13 13.67 -35.21
C GLU A 213 12.71 15.07 -34.74
N LEU A 214 12.39 15.21 -33.45
CA LEU A 214 12.03 16.48 -32.82
C LEU A 214 13.15 17.52 -32.93
N LYS A 215 14.44 17.11 -32.84
CA LYS A 215 15.58 18.00 -33.08
C LYS A 215 15.64 18.56 -34.50
N ILE A 216 15.20 17.78 -35.50
CA ILE A 216 15.14 18.24 -36.91
C ILE A 216 14.11 19.36 -37.04
N PHE A 217 12.89 19.10 -36.56
CA PHE A 217 11.80 20.09 -36.57
C PHE A 217 12.12 21.31 -35.71
N ALA A 218 12.77 21.12 -34.56
CA ALA A 218 13.23 22.19 -33.68
C ALA A 218 14.26 23.11 -34.37
N LYS A 219 15.23 22.54 -35.09
CA LYS A 219 16.23 23.30 -35.85
C LYS A 219 15.57 24.14 -36.95
N GLU A 220 14.57 23.59 -37.62
CA GLU A 220 13.82 24.30 -38.67
C GLU A 220 12.93 25.41 -38.09
N ALA A 221 12.27 25.15 -36.96
CA ALA A 221 11.50 26.13 -36.20
C ALA A 221 12.38 27.17 -35.46
N LYS A 222 13.71 27.01 -35.50
CA LYS A 222 14.73 27.83 -34.82
C LYS A 222 14.59 27.86 -33.30
N VAL A 223 14.16 26.75 -32.70
CA VAL A 223 14.08 26.55 -31.25
C VAL A 223 15.21 25.68 -30.73
N GLN A 224 15.60 25.91 -29.49
CA GLN A 224 16.65 25.16 -28.81
C GLN A 224 16.12 24.50 -27.53
N GLY A 225 16.65 23.32 -27.23
CA GLY A 225 16.32 22.56 -26.03
C GLY A 225 17.24 21.34 -25.93
N LYS A 226 17.52 20.88 -24.71
CA LYS A 226 18.40 19.73 -24.45
C LYS A 226 17.62 18.45 -24.24
N SER A 227 16.37 18.55 -23.76
CA SER A 227 15.48 17.42 -23.48
C SER A 227 14.25 17.40 -24.39
N LYS A 228 13.58 16.25 -24.54
CA LYS A 228 12.33 16.13 -25.32
C LYS A 228 11.27 17.11 -24.80
N LYS A 229 11.14 17.24 -23.47
CA LYS A 229 10.18 18.13 -22.82
C LYS A 229 10.47 19.61 -23.10
N GLU A 230 11.74 20.03 -23.00
CA GLU A 230 12.15 21.40 -23.35
C GLU A 230 11.91 21.71 -24.83
N LEU A 231 12.22 20.77 -25.72
CA LEU A 231 12.02 20.95 -27.16
C LEU A 231 10.53 21.05 -27.51
N LEU A 232 9.67 20.22 -26.90
CA LEU A 232 8.21 20.32 -27.05
C LEU A 232 7.69 21.67 -26.54
N ALA A 233 8.06 22.05 -25.32
CA ALA A 233 7.66 23.33 -24.74
C ALA A 233 8.11 24.52 -25.61
N ALA A 234 9.37 24.52 -26.07
CA ALA A 234 9.89 25.59 -26.92
C ALA A 234 9.19 25.67 -28.29
N LEU A 235 8.83 24.52 -28.88
CA LEU A 235 8.08 24.45 -30.14
C LEU A 235 6.67 25.06 -29.97
N CYS A 236 6.01 24.77 -28.85
CA CYS A 236 4.70 25.34 -28.52
C CYS A 236 4.77 26.83 -28.13
N GLU A 237 5.78 27.26 -27.36
CA GLU A 237 5.95 28.66 -26.92
C GLU A 237 6.32 29.60 -28.08
N THR A 238 7.12 29.16 -29.04
CA THR A 238 7.48 30.01 -30.20
C THR A 238 6.31 30.30 -31.12
N SER A 239 5.28 29.47 -31.10
CA SER A 239 4.01 29.77 -31.75
C SER A 239 3.22 30.86 -31.02
N GLN A 240 3.16 30.79 -29.69
CA GLN A 240 2.35 31.71 -28.87
C GLN A 240 2.94 33.14 -28.77
N ASN A 241 4.27 33.30 -28.86
CA ASN A 241 4.96 34.58 -28.63
C ASN A 241 5.14 35.49 -29.86
N GLN A 242 4.71 35.09 -31.07
CA GLN A 242 4.78 35.92 -32.29
C GLN A 242 3.44 36.58 -32.66
N THR A 243 2.81 37.28 -31.70
CA THR A 243 1.52 38.00 -31.84
C THR A 243 1.57 39.29 -32.71
N GLY A 244 2.59 39.45 -33.55
CA GLY A 244 2.83 40.65 -34.37
C GLY A 244 2.29 40.60 -35.81
N LEU A 245 1.89 39.44 -36.32
CA LEU A 245 1.19 39.30 -37.60
C LEU A 245 -0.01 38.37 -37.42
N ARG A 246 -1.11 38.68 -38.11
CA ARG A 246 -2.45 38.07 -38.02
C ARG A 246 -2.55 36.56 -38.38
N ASP A 247 -1.50 35.76 -38.21
CA ASP A 247 -1.40 34.44 -38.84
C ASP A 247 -0.72 33.37 -37.96
N THR A 248 -0.91 33.40 -36.63
CA THR A 248 -0.38 32.39 -35.70
C THR A 248 -0.93 30.98 -35.98
N GLY A 249 -2.19 30.86 -36.41
CA GLY A 249 -2.79 29.58 -36.78
C GLY A 249 -2.14 28.91 -38.01
N ASN A 250 -1.52 29.69 -38.91
CA ASN A 250 -0.93 29.16 -40.13
C ASN A 250 0.39 28.42 -39.87
N ARG A 251 1.17 28.87 -38.89
CA ARG A 251 2.44 28.23 -38.52
C ARG A 251 2.22 26.92 -37.78
N ASP A 252 1.32 26.89 -36.80
CA ASP A 252 0.99 25.65 -36.09
C ASP A 252 0.38 24.63 -37.03
N ASN A 253 -0.59 25.04 -37.85
CA ASN A 253 -1.18 24.14 -38.85
C ASN A 253 -0.12 23.64 -39.85
N HIS A 254 0.85 24.47 -40.25
CA HIS A 254 1.95 24.05 -41.12
C HIS A 254 2.83 22.98 -40.46
N PHE A 255 3.28 23.20 -39.21
CA PHE A 255 4.11 22.22 -38.52
C PHE A 255 3.33 20.96 -38.13
N THR A 256 2.07 21.09 -37.72
CA THR A 256 1.17 19.97 -37.48
C THR A 256 1.04 19.12 -38.73
N GLN A 257 0.63 19.70 -39.87
CA GLN A 257 0.48 18.95 -41.12
C GLN A 257 1.79 18.28 -41.55
N LYS A 258 2.91 19.01 -41.47
CA LYS A 258 4.22 18.48 -41.84
C LYS A 258 4.67 17.32 -40.94
N ILE A 259 4.35 17.38 -39.65
CA ILE A 259 4.61 16.28 -38.71
C ILE A 259 3.73 15.09 -39.07
N LEU A 260 2.43 15.31 -39.34
CA LEU A 260 1.49 14.23 -39.70
C LEU A 260 1.92 13.52 -41.00
N ASP A 261 2.32 14.29 -42.02
CA ASP A 261 2.88 13.78 -43.27
C ASP A 261 4.15 12.94 -43.05
N TYR A 262 4.97 13.32 -42.06
CA TYR A 262 6.18 12.58 -41.68
C TYR A 262 5.89 11.32 -40.84
N THR A 263 4.91 11.37 -39.93
CA THR A 263 4.62 10.26 -39.02
C THR A 263 3.84 9.13 -39.67
N GLY A 264 3.07 9.43 -40.72
CA GLY A 264 2.16 8.47 -41.36
C GLY A 264 0.97 8.11 -40.47
N GLY A 265 0.31 6.99 -40.78
CA GLY A 265 -0.91 6.55 -40.08
C GLY A 265 -0.73 6.46 -38.56
N CYS A 266 -1.70 7.03 -37.84
CA CYS A 266 -1.71 7.09 -36.38
C CYS A 266 -3.00 6.50 -35.82
N ILE A 267 -2.90 5.92 -34.62
CA ILE A 267 -4.01 5.30 -33.91
C ILE A 267 -3.96 5.64 -32.41
N ARG A 268 -5.11 5.96 -31.82
CA ARG A 268 -5.32 6.13 -30.38
C ARG A 268 -6.63 5.47 -29.98
N LEU A 269 -6.71 4.85 -28.81
CA LEU A 269 -7.99 4.26 -28.37
C LEU A 269 -8.99 5.37 -27.99
N VAL A 270 -10.24 5.22 -28.44
CA VAL A 270 -11.33 6.13 -28.09
C VAL A 270 -11.64 5.99 -26.60
N SER A 271 -11.89 7.13 -25.94
CA SER A 271 -12.14 7.18 -24.49
C SER A 271 -13.34 6.34 -24.06
N LEU A 272 -14.42 6.32 -24.84
CA LEU A 272 -15.67 5.65 -24.46
C LEU A 272 -15.53 4.12 -24.32
N PRO A 273 -15.17 3.34 -25.36
CA PRO A 273 -14.99 1.89 -25.19
C PRO A 273 -13.88 1.56 -24.21
N ARG A 274 -12.81 2.38 -24.18
CA ARG A 274 -11.70 2.18 -23.23
C ARG A 274 -12.19 2.25 -21.78
N ALA A 275 -12.88 3.33 -21.40
CA ALA A 275 -13.44 3.50 -20.06
C ALA A 275 -14.43 2.38 -19.70
N LEU A 276 -15.20 1.92 -20.69
CA LEU A 276 -16.13 0.80 -20.49
C LEU A 276 -15.39 -0.52 -20.18
N PHE A 277 -14.31 -0.83 -20.88
CA PHE A 277 -13.50 -2.02 -20.58
C PHE A 277 -12.69 -1.87 -19.29
N GLU A 278 -12.22 -0.67 -18.95
CA GLU A 278 -11.63 -0.38 -17.64
C GLU A 278 -12.63 -0.63 -16.51
N ARG A 279 -13.90 -0.27 -16.70
CA ARG A 279 -14.98 -0.58 -15.75
C ARG A 279 -15.22 -2.08 -15.62
N VAL A 280 -15.22 -2.82 -16.73
CA VAL A 280 -15.28 -4.29 -16.69
C VAL A 280 -14.13 -4.86 -15.87
N HIS A 281 -12.91 -4.33 -16.04
CA HIS A 281 -11.76 -4.77 -15.25
C HIS A 281 -11.91 -4.44 -13.77
N LEU A 282 -12.36 -3.24 -13.43
CA LEU A 282 -12.63 -2.84 -12.05
C LEU A 282 -13.60 -3.83 -11.38
N VAL A 283 -14.69 -4.20 -12.07
CA VAL A 283 -15.68 -5.16 -11.58
C VAL A 283 -15.10 -6.58 -11.51
N PHE A 284 -14.31 -7.00 -12.50
CA PHE A 284 -13.71 -8.33 -12.54
C PHE A 284 -12.69 -8.55 -11.41
N TYR A 285 -11.72 -7.63 -11.29
CA TYR A 285 -10.62 -7.69 -10.33
C TYR A 285 -11.00 -7.26 -8.91
N ARG A 286 -12.22 -6.73 -8.72
CA ARG A 286 -12.68 -6.16 -7.45
C ARG A 286 -11.69 -5.10 -6.95
N SER A 287 -11.28 -4.21 -7.85
CA SER A 287 -10.28 -3.18 -7.56
C SER A 287 -10.86 -2.07 -6.70
N THR A 288 -10.23 -1.80 -5.56
CA THR A 288 -10.54 -0.61 -4.73
C THR A 288 -9.65 0.58 -5.05
N GLU A 289 -8.78 0.44 -6.04
CA GLU A 289 -7.82 1.44 -6.50
C GLU A 289 -7.83 1.50 -8.03
N TRP A 290 -7.55 2.68 -8.57
CA TRP A 290 -7.49 2.86 -10.02
C TRP A 290 -6.13 2.38 -10.54
N THR A 291 -6.12 1.29 -11.31
CA THR A 291 -4.88 0.70 -11.87
C THR A 291 -4.95 0.61 -13.38
N GLU A 292 -3.88 1.03 -14.07
CA GLU A 292 -3.77 0.94 -15.55
C GLU A 292 -3.30 -0.45 -16.05
N LYS A 293 -2.97 -1.39 -15.16
CA LYS A 293 -2.32 -2.67 -15.52
C LYS A 293 -2.93 -3.81 -14.70
N SER A 294 -3.58 -4.79 -15.33
CA SER A 294 -4.11 -5.93 -14.55
C SER A 294 -4.35 -7.26 -15.28
N LEU A 295 -4.19 -7.38 -16.61
CA LEU A 295 -4.75 -8.54 -17.32
C LEU A 295 -4.02 -9.89 -17.14
N THR A 296 -2.73 -9.92 -16.82
CA THR A 296 -1.92 -11.14 -17.03
C THR A 296 -1.92 -12.09 -15.84
N THR A 297 -2.14 -11.61 -14.63
CA THR A 297 -1.77 -12.33 -13.41
C THR A 297 -2.66 -13.56 -13.13
N ILE A 298 -3.98 -13.48 -13.39
CA ILE A 298 -4.90 -14.60 -13.16
C ILE A 298 -4.63 -15.77 -14.10
N ILE A 299 -4.30 -15.50 -15.37
CA ILE A 299 -4.00 -16.58 -16.32
C ILE A 299 -2.71 -17.27 -15.91
N LEU A 300 -1.67 -16.50 -15.59
CA LEU A 300 -0.39 -17.06 -15.14
C LEU A 300 -0.59 -17.91 -13.88
N ALA A 301 -1.40 -17.46 -12.93
CA ALA A 301 -1.71 -18.23 -11.72
C ALA A 301 -2.39 -19.57 -12.03
N LYS A 302 -3.43 -19.57 -12.88
CA LYS A 302 -4.12 -20.79 -13.35
C LYS A 302 -3.18 -21.81 -13.99
N MET A 303 -2.08 -21.33 -14.58
CA MET A 303 -1.15 -22.15 -15.35
C MET A 303 0.11 -22.55 -14.60
N SER A 304 0.32 -21.98 -13.41
CA SER A 304 1.56 -22.10 -12.65
C SER A 304 1.89 -23.51 -12.13
N LYS A 305 1.06 -24.54 -12.36
CA LYS A 305 1.20 -25.91 -11.79
C LYS A 305 1.51 -25.95 -10.28
N ARG A 306 1.26 -24.85 -9.55
CA ARG A 306 1.45 -24.76 -8.10
C ARG A 306 0.26 -25.41 -7.40
N ALA A 307 0.51 -26.01 -6.25
CA ALA A 307 -0.55 -26.38 -5.32
C ALA A 307 -1.06 -25.12 -4.63
N PHE A 308 -2.38 -25.04 -4.43
CA PHE A 308 -3.03 -23.93 -3.74
C PHE A 308 -3.75 -24.45 -2.48
N PRO A 309 -3.94 -23.58 -1.47
CA PRO A 309 -4.74 -23.91 -0.30
C PRO A 309 -6.18 -24.25 -0.67
N GLU A 310 -6.83 -25.09 0.14
CA GLU A 310 -8.24 -25.42 -0.04
C GLU A 310 -9.12 -24.40 0.69
N TYR A 311 -10.08 -23.81 -0.02
CA TYR A 311 -11.08 -22.89 0.53
C TYR A 311 -12.30 -22.81 -0.39
N ILE A 312 -13.37 -22.22 0.12
CA ILE A 312 -14.62 -22.02 -0.62
C ILE A 312 -14.48 -20.74 -1.46
N VAL A 313 -14.54 -20.89 -2.78
CA VAL A 313 -14.62 -19.77 -3.72
C VAL A 313 -16.04 -19.21 -3.73
N CYS A 314 -16.18 -17.92 -3.42
CA CYS A 314 -17.46 -17.22 -3.41
C CYS A 314 -17.32 -15.86 -4.11
N ARG A 315 -17.74 -15.82 -5.38
CA ARG A 315 -17.91 -14.59 -6.15
C ARG A 315 -19.39 -14.19 -6.11
N SER A 316 -19.72 -13.09 -5.42
CA SER A 316 -21.07 -12.53 -5.47
C SER A 316 -21.23 -11.59 -6.67
N ASN A 317 -22.43 -11.58 -7.27
CA ASN A 317 -22.83 -10.63 -8.30
C ASN A 317 -23.53 -9.37 -7.74
N SER A 318 -23.66 -9.26 -6.41
CA SER A 318 -24.43 -8.20 -5.75
C SER A 318 -23.58 -7.11 -5.09
N ILE A 319 -22.26 -7.08 -5.32
CA ILE A 319 -21.36 -6.07 -4.73
C ILE A 319 -21.83 -4.66 -5.09
N PHE A 320 -22.16 -4.45 -6.36
CA PHE A 320 -22.80 -3.21 -6.83
C PHE A 320 -24.28 -3.47 -7.09
N ALA A 321 -25.13 -2.76 -6.35
CA ALA A 321 -26.58 -2.92 -6.45
C ALA A 321 -27.15 -2.37 -7.77
N SER A 322 -26.49 -1.39 -8.38
CA SER A 322 -26.92 -0.75 -9.64
C SER A 322 -25.75 -0.15 -10.39
N ARG A 323 -25.97 0.17 -11.68
CA ARG A 323 -25.04 0.95 -12.50
C ARG A 323 -24.68 2.29 -11.84
N ASP A 324 -25.65 2.98 -11.27
CA ASP A 324 -25.40 4.29 -10.63
C ASP A 324 -24.48 4.16 -9.41
N ALA A 325 -24.65 3.10 -8.61
CA ALA A 325 -23.76 2.84 -7.48
C ALA A 325 -22.33 2.53 -7.94
N LEU A 326 -22.17 1.77 -9.03
CA LEU A 326 -20.86 1.50 -9.64
C LEU A 326 -20.22 2.79 -10.16
N LEU A 327 -20.97 3.65 -10.84
CA LEU A 327 -20.45 4.92 -11.37
C LEU A 327 -20.09 5.91 -10.27
N GLU A 328 -20.87 5.97 -9.18
CA GLU A 328 -20.53 6.79 -8.01
C GLU A 328 -19.22 6.30 -7.36
N PHE A 329 -19.05 4.98 -7.23
CA PHE A 329 -17.81 4.38 -6.74
C PHE A 329 -16.62 4.67 -7.67
N GLU A 330 -16.78 4.48 -8.98
CA GLU A 330 -15.77 4.76 -10.00
C GLU A 330 -15.32 6.23 -9.95
N SER A 331 -16.27 7.15 -9.86
CA SER A 331 -16.00 8.60 -9.73
C SER A 331 -15.23 8.92 -8.45
N ALA A 332 -15.57 8.27 -7.34
CA ALA A 332 -14.86 8.44 -6.07
C ALA A 332 -13.41 7.96 -6.15
N ILE A 333 -13.15 6.77 -6.73
CA ILE A 333 -11.77 6.24 -6.84
C ILE A 333 -10.92 7.07 -7.80
N GLN A 334 -11.49 7.60 -8.89
CA GLN A 334 -10.80 8.50 -9.81
C GLN A 334 -10.43 9.82 -9.12
N THR A 335 -11.35 10.36 -8.30
CA THR A 335 -11.08 11.55 -7.49
C THR A 335 -9.98 11.26 -6.47
N GLN A 336 -10.02 10.11 -5.79
CA GLN A 336 -8.97 9.71 -4.85
C GLN A 336 -7.62 9.61 -5.56
N PHE A 337 -7.56 8.98 -6.73
CA PHE A 337 -6.35 8.86 -7.54
C PHE A 337 -5.79 10.23 -7.93
N ALA A 338 -6.64 11.21 -8.27
CA ALA A 338 -6.20 12.57 -8.53
C ALA A 338 -5.58 13.23 -7.29
N VAL A 339 -6.18 13.04 -6.10
CA VAL A 339 -5.63 13.53 -4.82
C VAL A 339 -4.28 12.87 -4.51
N ASP A 340 -4.15 11.56 -4.75
CA ASP A 340 -2.91 10.82 -4.53
C ASP A 340 -1.78 11.33 -5.42
N ASN A 341 -2.05 11.51 -6.72
CA ASN A 341 -1.07 12.10 -7.63
C ASN A 341 -0.63 13.51 -7.24
N ILE A 342 -1.48 14.30 -6.57
CA ILE A 342 -1.09 15.63 -6.06
C ILE A 342 -0.13 15.50 -4.88
N LEU A 343 -0.39 14.58 -3.95
CA LEU A 343 0.39 14.39 -2.73
C LEU A 343 1.72 13.68 -2.98
N GLU A 344 1.74 12.75 -3.95
CA GLU A 344 2.89 11.90 -4.30
C GLU A 344 3.74 12.50 -5.44
N PHE A 345 3.34 13.66 -5.98
CA PHE A 345 4.13 14.34 -7.01
C PHE A 345 5.54 14.64 -6.50
N ASN A 346 6.56 14.32 -7.32
CA ASN A 346 7.97 14.58 -7.02
C ASN A 346 8.27 16.10 -7.01
N GLY A 347 7.90 16.76 -5.91
CA GLY A 347 8.08 18.19 -5.64
C GLY A 347 7.13 18.63 -4.53
N PRO A 348 7.44 19.70 -3.77
CA PRO A 348 6.52 20.20 -2.76
C PRO A 348 5.21 20.65 -3.44
N PRO A 349 4.04 20.12 -3.05
CA PRO A 349 2.78 20.52 -3.64
C PRO A 349 2.56 22.02 -3.42
N THR A 350 2.08 22.72 -4.46
CA THR A 350 1.80 24.15 -4.37
C THR A 350 0.63 24.40 -3.43
N THR A 351 0.55 25.61 -2.86
CA THR A 351 -0.57 26.03 -2.00
C THR A 351 -1.92 25.85 -2.71
N GLU A 352 -1.98 26.12 -4.02
CA GLU A 352 -3.18 25.94 -4.84
C GLU A 352 -3.62 24.48 -4.93
N LEU A 353 -2.67 23.56 -5.15
CA LEU A 353 -2.95 22.12 -5.19
C LEU A 353 -3.43 21.60 -3.83
N LEU A 354 -2.83 22.07 -2.74
CA LEU A 354 -3.26 21.72 -1.39
C LEU A 354 -4.65 22.28 -1.05
N GLN A 355 -4.96 23.49 -1.50
CA GLN A 355 -6.30 24.07 -1.38
C GLN A 355 -7.33 23.27 -2.18
N HIS A 356 -6.97 22.80 -3.39
CA HIS A 356 -7.84 21.97 -4.20
C HIS A 356 -8.26 20.67 -3.48
N ILE A 357 -7.34 20.04 -2.72
CA ILE A 357 -7.67 18.87 -1.90
C ILE A 357 -8.72 19.20 -0.83
N ILE A 358 -8.57 20.36 -0.15
CA ILE A 358 -9.54 20.82 0.85
C ILE A 358 -10.90 21.09 0.19
N ASP A 359 -10.93 21.73 -0.98
CA ASP A 359 -12.16 22.05 -1.70
C ASP A 359 -12.90 20.79 -2.15
N LEU A 360 -12.18 19.79 -2.65
CA LEU A 360 -12.74 18.47 -2.96
C LEU A 360 -13.31 17.80 -1.71
N ALA A 361 -12.55 17.76 -0.61
CA ALA A 361 -13.03 17.17 0.64
C ALA A 361 -14.31 17.86 1.14
N ASN A 362 -14.36 19.20 1.12
CA ASN A 362 -15.55 19.96 1.49
C ASN A 362 -16.74 19.71 0.55
N LYS A 363 -16.50 19.57 -0.76
CA LYS A 363 -17.53 19.24 -1.75
C LYS A 363 -18.18 17.88 -1.45
N PHE A 364 -17.38 16.86 -1.12
CA PHE A 364 -17.89 15.51 -0.88
C PHE A 364 -18.35 15.27 0.55
N HIS A 365 -17.99 16.15 1.51
CA HIS A 365 -18.28 15.98 2.93
C HIS A 365 -19.77 15.73 3.27
N PRO A 366 -20.76 16.47 2.73
CA PRO A 366 -22.16 16.20 3.02
C PRO A 366 -22.63 14.82 2.53
N ARG A 367 -22.22 14.45 1.30
CA ARG A 367 -22.56 13.15 0.70
C ARG A 367 -21.88 12.00 1.46
N TRP A 368 -20.64 12.19 1.90
CA TRP A 368 -19.94 11.22 2.74
C TRP A 368 -20.69 10.93 4.03
N LYS A 369 -21.18 11.96 4.75
CA LYS A 369 -21.96 11.75 5.98
C LYS A 369 -23.22 10.93 5.75
N GLU A 370 -23.94 11.21 4.67
CA GLU A 370 -25.13 10.44 4.28
C GLU A 370 -24.78 8.97 4.00
N LEU A 371 -23.71 8.72 3.25
CA LEU A 371 -23.25 7.38 2.91
C LEU A 371 -22.77 6.60 4.14
N VAL A 372 -22.06 7.25 5.07
CA VAL A 372 -21.62 6.60 6.33
C VAL A 372 -22.83 6.15 7.14
N GLU A 373 -23.86 6.99 7.26
CA GLU A 373 -25.10 6.64 7.95
C GLU A 373 -25.84 5.49 7.26
N GLN A 374 -25.93 5.51 5.92
CA GLN A 374 -26.53 4.40 5.16
C GLN A 374 -25.77 3.09 5.38
N GLU A 375 -24.44 3.10 5.37
CA GLU A 375 -23.63 1.91 5.62
C GLU A 375 -23.73 1.43 7.08
N GLN A 376 -23.92 2.33 8.04
CA GLN A 376 -24.22 1.96 9.43
C GLN A 376 -25.57 1.26 9.55
N GLN A 377 -26.60 1.77 8.85
CA GLN A 377 -27.91 1.10 8.82
C GLN A 377 -27.83 -0.28 8.19
N LYS A 378 -27.01 -0.48 7.16
CA LYS A 378 -26.76 -1.80 6.57
C LYS A 378 -26.03 -2.73 7.56
N GLU A 379 -25.06 -2.23 8.31
CA GLU A 379 -24.39 -3.00 9.37
C GLU A 379 -25.37 -3.45 10.45
N ASP A 380 -26.29 -2.59 10.85
CA ASP A 380 -27.21 -2.90 11.93
C ASP A 380 -28.38 -3.81 11.51
N SER A 381 -28.67 -3.95 10.20
CA SER A 381 -29.88 -4.61 9.71
C SER A 381 -29.72 -5.67 8.62
N ILE A 382 -28.64 -5.63 7.83
CA ILE A 382 -28.45 -6.51 6.66
C ILE A 382 -27.32 -7.51 6.91
N TYR A 383 -26.20 -7.08 7.48
CA TYR A 383 -25.03 -7.93 7.63
C TYR A 383 -25.13 -8.81 8.89
N GLU A 384 -25.62 -10.05 8.73
CA GLU A 384 -25.77 -11.00 9.84
C GLU A 384 -24.47 -11.76 10.17
N SER A 385 -23.55 -11.89 9.21
CA SER A 385 -22.35 -12.76 9.29
C SER A 385 -21.02 -12.02 9.06
N GLY A 386 -20.93 -10.73 9.41
CA GLY A 386 -19.69 -9.94 9.25
C GLY A 386 -19.29 -9.63 7.80
N GLU A 387 -20.12 -10.03 6.82
CA GLU A 387 -19.92 -9.84 5.38
C GLU A 387 -19.71 -8.37 4.99
N GLY A 388 -20.30 -7.46 5.79
CA GLY A 388 -20.21 -6.03 5.59
C GLY A 388 -18.78 -5.49 5.67
N ALA A 389 -17.90 -6.09 6.47
CA ALA A 389 -16.55 -5.57 6.68
C ALA A 389 -15.74 -5.51 5.38
N TYR A 390 -15.73 -6.59 4.61
CA TYR A 390 -15.06 -6.62 3.30
C TYR A 390 -15.85 -5.85 2.24
N LEU A 391 -17.17 -6.05 2.16
CA LEU A 391 -18.01 -5.46 1.11
C LEU A 391 -18.05 -3.93 1.17
N ARG A 392 -17.97 -3.33 2.37
CA ARG A 392 -17.93 -1.87 2.55
C ARG A 392 -16.78 -1.20 1.81
N ARG A 393 -15.72 -1.93 1.45
CA ARG A 393 -14.59 -1.39 0.66
C ARG A 393 -15.01 -0.96 -0.75
N PHE A 394 -16.10 -1.53 -1.27
CA PHE A 394 -16.71 -1.17 -2.55
C PHE A 394 -17.79 -0.09 -2.43
N SER A 395 -17.99 0.47 -1.22
CA SER A 395 -18.87 1.62 -1.01
C SER A 395 -18.13 2.92 -1.34
N PRO A 396 -18.77 3.91 -1.98
CA PRO A 396 -18.20 5.25 -2.14
C PRO A 396 -17.80 5.86 -0.78
N ALA A 397 -18.48 5.52 0.32
CA ALA A 397 -18.13 5.95 1.67
C ALA A 397 -16.69 5.62 2.05
N TRP A 398 -16.21 4.43 1.68
CA TRP A 398 -14.85 3.98 1.96
C TRP A 398 -13.81 4.91 1.32
N VAL A 399 -14.03 5.23 0.04
CA VAL A 399 -13.13 6.06 -0.76
C VAL A 399 -13.19 7.52 -0.31
N LEU A 400 -14.39 8.05 -0.08
CA LEU A 400 -14.58 9.42 0.42
C LEU A 400 -13.96 9.62 1.80
N THR A 401 -13.97 8.59 2.67
CA THR A 401 -13.28 8.66 3.97
C THR A 401 -11.76 8.83 3.79
N ARG A 402 -11.14 8.21 2.76
CA ARG A 402 -9.72 8.44 2.42
C ARG A 402 -9.48 9.88 1.97
N ILE A 403 -10.35 10.44 1.13
CA ILE A 403 -10.24 11.82 0.65
C ILE A 403 -10.34 12.81 1.83
N ILE A 404 -11.31 12.60 2.73
CA ILE A 404 -11.48 13.43 3.92
C ILE A 404 -10.27 13.31 4.85
N HIS A 405 -9.76 12.11 5.07
CA HIS A 405 -8.52 11.90 5.84
C HIS A 405 -7.33 12.65 5.21
N LYS A 406 -7.16 12.58 3.88
CA LYS A 406 -6.07 13.26 3.16
C LYS A 406 -6.16 14.79 3.26
N SER A 407 -7.34 15.35 3.53
CA SER A 407 -7.50 16.79 3.79
C SER A 407 -6.87 17.26 5.12
N LEU A 408 -6.58 16.35 6.06
CA LEU A 408 -5.93 16.70 7.33
C LEU A 408 -4.52 17.26 7.13
N HIS A 409 -3.75 16.72 6.18
CA HIS A 409 -2.41 17.19 5.87
C HIS A 409 -2.38 18.68 5.43
N PRO A 410 -3.12 19.12 4.40
CA PRO A 410 -3.16 20.54 4.03
C PRO A 410 -3.78 21.42 5.12
N LEU A 411 -4.82 20.97 5.85
CA LEU A 411 -5.37 21.71 6.99
C LEU A 411 -4.30 22.00 8.07
N GLY A 412 -3.50 20.99 8.41
CA GLY A 412 -2.38 21.14 9.33
C GLY A 412 -1.32 22.11 8.82
N ARG A 413 -0.99 22.05 7.51
CA ARG A 413 -0.01 22.95 6.88
C ARG A 413 -0.49 24.40 6.83
N PHE A 414 -1.78 24.62 6.61
CA PHE A 414 -2.42 25.95 6.64
C PHE A 414 -2.72 26.44 8.06
N LYS A 415 -2.40 25.63 9.08
CA LYS A 415 -2.64 25.93 10.50
C LYS A 415 -4.12 26.12 10.82
N GLU A 416 -5.00 25.49 10.04
CA GLU A 416 -6.44 25.43 10.29
C GLU A 416 -6.77 24.37 11.36
N HIS A 417 -6.06 24.42 12.49
CA HIS A 417 -6.07 23.37 13.52
C HIS A 417 -7.44 23.13 14.15
N LYS A 418 -8.31 24.15 14.18
CA LYS A 418 -9.70 23.99 14.64
C LYS A 418 -10.48 23.09 13.67
N ARG A 419 -10.39 23.36 12.37
CA ARG A 419 -11.06 22.56 11.34
C ARG A 419 -10.48 21.16 11.26
N GLU A 420 -9.15 21.03 11.39
CA GLU A 420 -8.45 19.75 11.48
C GLU A 420 -8.97 18.90 12.66
N HIS A 421 -9.17 19.51 13.85
CA HIS A 421 -9.74 18.85 15.03
C HIS A 421 -11.19 18.39 14.81
N GLU A 422 -12.03 19.24 14.19
CA GLU A 422 -13.42 18.89 13.84
C GLU A 422 -13.48 17.68 12.90
N VAL A 423 -12.65 17.65 11.86
CA VAL A 423 -12.60 16.53 10.90
C VAL A 423 -12.12 15.24 11.59
N LEU A 424 -11.11 15.32 12.47
CA LEU A 424 -10.64 14.17 13.24
C LEU A 424 -11.73 13.63 14.18
N GLU A 425 -12.53 14.50 14.79
CA GLU A 425 -13.64 14.09 15.63
C GLU A 425 -14.73 13.35 14.84
N GLU A 426 -15.05 13.82 13.63
CA GLU A 426 -16.00 13.14 12.75
C GLU A 426 -15.44 11.82 12.18
N LEU A 427 -14.15 11.74 11.86
CA LEU A 427 -13.51 10.49 11.44
C LEU A 427 -13.50 9.44 12.56
N LEU A 428 -13.30 9.86 13.81
CA LEU A 428 -13.27 8.98 14.98
C LEU A 428 -14.66 8.54 15.46
N SER A 429 -15.71 9.28 15.12
CA SER A 429 -17.09 8.98 15.56
C SER A 429 -17.68 7.78 14.82
N GLN A 430 -17.37 7.62 13.54
CA GLN A 430 -17.70 6.40 12.77
C GLN A 430 -16.71 5.28 13.09
N ARG A 431 -17.13 4.01 12.91
CA ARG A 431 -16.31 2.80 13.20
C ARG A 431 -16.21 1.82 12.04
N LEU A 432 -16.74 2.17 10.87
CA LEU A 432 -16.89 1.27 9.74
C LEU A 432 -15.70 1.31 8.77
N PHE A 433 -15.03 2.47 8.67
CA PHE A 433 -14.05 2.76 7.62
C PHE A 433 -12.70 3.14 8.22
N HIS A 434 -11.61 2.63 7.62
CA HIS A 434 -10.22 2.98 7.93
C HIS A 434 -9.82 2.75 9.40
N ALA A 435 -10.17 1.59 9.95
CA ALA A 435 -9.87 1.21 11.33
C ALA A 435 -8.37 1.31 11.66
N ALA A 436 -7.50 0.93 10.71
CA ALA A 436 -6.05 1.04 10.85
C ALA A 436 -5.55 2.48 11.12
N ARG A 437 -6.31 3.51 10.72
CA ARG A 437 -5.91 4.91 10.89
C ARG A 437 -6.34 5.50 12.23
N ARG A 438 -7.19 4.82 13.00
CA ARG A 438 -7.76 5.36 14.24
C ARG A 438 -6.71 5.73 15.27
N GLY A 439 -5.66 4.92 15.42
CA GLY A 439 -4.56 5.24 16.32
C GLY A 439 -3.83 6.53 15.94
N ALA A 440 -3.54 6.72 14.66
CA ALA A 440 -2.98 7.98 14.15
C ALA A 440 -3.93 9.16 14.35
N TRP A 441 -5.25 8.98 14.17
CA TRP A 441 -6.24 10.01 14.44
C TRP A 441 -6.29 10.41 15.92
N TYR A 442 -6.26 9.44 16.85
CA TYR A 442 -6.19 9.72 18.29
C TYR A 442 -4.91 10.49 18.65
N GLN A 443 -3.75 10.06 18.13
CA GLN A 443 -2.48 10.74 18.38
C GLN A 443 -2.51 12.19 17.89
N ARG A 444 -3.01 12.41 16.65
CA ARG A 444 -3.09 13.75 16.07
C ARG A 444 -4.11 14.62 16.81
N LYS A 445 -5.29 14.10 17.13
CA LYS A 445 -6.33 14.81 17.90
C LYS A 445 -5.78 15.24 19.26
N ALA A 446 -5.14 14.33 20.01
CA ALA A 446 -4.54 14.65 21.31
C ALA A 446 -3.42 15.70 21.21
N LEU A 447 -2.63 15.69 20.13
CA LEU A 447 -1.61 16.73 19.87
C LEU A 447 -2.27 18.10 19.65
N LEU A 448 -3.33 18.16 18.84
CA LEU A 448 -4.06 19.40 18.59
C LEU A 448 -4.66 19.97 19.88
N GLU A 449 -5.27 19.10 20.68
CA GLU A 449 -5.85 19.42 21.98
C GLU A 449 -4.80 19.95 22.96
N GLU A 450 -3.63 19.30 23.05
CA GLU A 450 -2.54 19.72 23.94
C GLU A 450 -2.02 21.13 23.60
N HIS A 451 -1.87 21.44 22.30
CA HIS A 451 -1.06 22.58 21.86
C HIS A 451 -1.85 23.78 21.32
N TYR A 452 -2.99 23.57 20.68
CA TYR A 452 -3.66 24.61 19.89
C TYR A 452 -5.07 24.94 20.38
N MET A 453 -5.85 23.94 20.77
CA MET A 453 -7.29 24.12 21.03
C MET A 453 -7.59 25.11 22.16
N TRP A 454 -6.70 25.25 23.15
CA TRP A 454 -6.85 26.24 24.22
C TRP A 454 -6.90 27.69 23.72
N ALA A 455 -6.27 27.99 22.59
CA ALA A 455 -6.25 29.34 21.99
C ALA A 455 -7.35 29.54 20.94
N LEU A 456 -7.86 28.46 20.35
CA LEU A 456 -8.82 28.49 19.23
C LEU A 456 -10.28 28.31 19.66
N THR A 457 -10.53 28.09 20.95
CA THR A 457 -11.86 27.83 21.51
C THR A 457 -12.23 28.85 22.59
N SER A 458 -13.53 29.00 22.84
CA SER A 458 -14.04 29.87 23.91
C SER A 458 -13.45 29.48 25.26
N THR A 459 -13.04 30.47 26.05
CA THR A 459 -12.49 30.24 27.39
C THR A 459 -13.58 29.98 28.43
N ASP A 460 -14.84 30.28 28.14
CA ASP A 460 -15.99 30.19 29.07
C ASP A 460 -15.69 30.80 30.45
N GLY A 461 -14.95 31.90 30.48
CA GLY A 461 -14.55 32.59 31.72
C GLY A 461 -13.35 31.97 32.47
N ARG A 462 -12.69 30.93 31.92
CA ARG A 462 -11.46 30.37 32.48
C ARG A 462 -10.25 31.29 32.24
N SER A 463 -9.31 31.32 33.18
CA SER A 463 -8.00 31.92 32.94
C SER A 463 -7.22 31.14 31.87
N GLU A 464 -6.24 31.76 31.23
CA GLU A 464 -5.44 31.10 30.18
C GLU A 464 -4.77 29.82 30.69
N GLU A 465 -4.19 29.85 31.89
CA GLU A 465 -3.61 28.67 32.52
C GLU A 465 -4.63 27.57 32.80
N ALA A 466 -5.83 27.95 33.24
CA ALA A 466 -6.92 27.00 33.48
C ALA A 466 -7.44 26.40 32.17
N GLN A 467 -7.50 27.19 31.08
CA GLN A 467 -7.88 26.73 29.74
C GLN A 467 -6.85 25.75 29.18
N ARG A 468 -5.54 26.05 29.29
CA ARG A 468 -4.46 25.12 28.89
C ARG A 468 -4.53 23.80 29.68
N LYS A 469 -4.78 23.87 31.00
CA LYS A 469 -4.96 22.66 31.83
C LYS A 469 -6.22 21.89 31.46
N HIS A 470 -7.31 22.57 31.11
CA HIS A 470 -8.55 21.93 30.65
C HIS A 470 -8.31 21.10 29.39
N TRP A 471 -7.70 21.70 28.36
CA TRP A 471 -7.41 21.00 27.11
C TRP A 471 -6.37 19.89 27.25
N LYS A 472 -5.37 20.02 28.14
CA LYS A 472 -4.47 18.91 28.46
C LYS A 472 -5.20 17.72 29.09
N ARG A 473 -6.26 17.94 29.87
CA ARG A 473 -7.09 16.84 30.38
C ARG A 473 -7.94 16.19 29.28
N ILE A 474 -8.41 16.98 28.32
CA ILE A 474 -9.10 16.44 27.13
C ILE A 474 -8.11 15.58 26.34
N ALA A 475 -6.91 16.08 26.05
CA ALA A 475 -5.86 15.34 25.35
C ALA A 475 -5.49 14.02 26.08
N LEU A 476 -5.43 14.04 27.42
CA LEU A 476 -5.19 12.85 28.22
C LEU A 476 -6.32 11.82 28.00
N ARG A 477 -7.58 12.27 28.11
CA ARG A 477 -8.75 11.43 27.86
C ARG A 477 -8.85 10.91 26.42
N THR A 478 -8.41 11.69 25.44
CA THR A 478 -8.32 11.26 24.05
C THR A 478 -7.33 10.11 23.89
N CYS A 479 -6.19 10.16 24.60
CA CYS A 479 -5.22 9.05 24.59
C CYS A 479 -5.76 7.80 25.31
N GLU A 480 -6.43 7.98 26.45
CA GLU A 480 -7.09 6.89 27.20
C GLU A 480 -8.14 6.20 26.33
N THR A 481 -9.05 6.97 25.72
CA THR A 481 -10.05 6.46 24.77
C THR A 481 -9.38 5.70 23.62
N GLY A 482 -8.25 6.18 23.12
CA GLY A 482 -7.49 5.51 22.07
C GLY A 482 -6.89 4.17 22.47
N LEU A 483 -6.53 3.97 23.75
CA LEU A 483 -6.07 2.68 24.26
C LEU A 483 -7.24 1.72 24.57
N GLU A 484 -8.41 2.25 24.88
CA GLU A 484 -9.64 1.49 25.13
C GLU A 484 -10.38 1.09 23.84
N ASP A 485 -10.09 1.76 22.71
CA ASP A 485 -10.72 1.49 21.43
C ASP A 485 -10.24 0.12 20.87
N PRO A 486 -11.14 -0.87 20.70
CA PRO A 486 -10.77 -2.20 20.20
C PRO A 486 -10.27 -2.19 18.75
N LEU A 487 -10.57 -1.14 17.98
CA LEU A 487 -10.11 -0.94 16.61
C LEU A 487 -8.79 -0.15 16.54
N CYS A 488 -8.28 0.36 17.67
CA CYS A 488 -6.97 0.99 17.70
C CYS A 488 -5.87 -0.08 17.68
N HIS A 489 -5.16 -0.15 16.55
CA HIS A 489 -4.11 -1.13 16.35
C HIS A 489 -2.97 -0.98 17.36
N LEU A 490 -2.40 -2.11 17.77
CA LEU A 490 -1.42 -2.18 18.86
C LEU A 490 -0.17 -1.33 18.58
N ILE A 491 0.16 -1.14 17.31
CA ILE A 491 1.31 -0.34 16.86
C ILE A 491 1.27 1.12 17.37
N PHE A 492 0.07 1.68 17.63
CA PHE A 492 -0.07 3.06 18.09
C PHE A 492 -0.08 3.20 19.61
N HIS A 493 -0.17 2.08 20.34
CA HIS A 493 -0.32 2.10 21.81
C HIS A 493 0.90 2.71 22.48
N TYR A 494 2.11 2.45 21.98
CA TYR A 494 3.36 2.99 22.54
C TYR A 494 3.34 4.53 22.64
N ASP A 495 3.02 5.22 21.55
CA ASP A 495 3.02 6.69 21.53
C ASP A 495 1.88 7.29 22.34
N LEU A 496 0.72 6.62 22.38
CA LEU A 496 -0.39 7.02 23.24
C LEU A 496 0.00 6.90 24.72
N GLN A 497 0.60 5.80 25.13
CA GLN A 497 1.10 5.58 26.49
C GLN A 497 2.19 6.61 26.86
N LYS A 498 3.16 6.85 25.96
CA LYS A 498 4.19 7.89 26.14
C LYS A 498 3.58 9.27 26.33
N ARG A 499 2.54 9.62 25.57
CA ARG A 499 1.83 10.89 25.71
C ARG A 499 1.05 10.98 27.02
N ILE A 500 0.39 9.90 27.46
CA ILE A 500 -0.28 9.83 28.77
C ILE A 500 0.72 10.17 29.89
N THR A 501 1.87 9.49 29.97
CA THR A 501 2.88 9.75 31.00
C THR A 501 3.38 11.21 30.98
N LYS A 502 3.58 11.77 29.78
CA LYS A 502 3.96 13.19 29.61
C LYS A 502 2.87 14.14 30.13
N LEU A 503 1.61 13.90 29.77
CA LEU A 503 0.47 14.73 30.15
C LEU A 503 0.19 14.66 31.65
N GLU A 504 0.26 13.48 32.26
CA GLU A 504 0.10 13.30 33.70
C GLU A 504 1.15 14.07 34.50
N LYS A 505 2.42 14.02 34.06
CA LYS A 505 3.50 14.82 34.65
C LYS A 505 3.23 16.32 34.50
N ALA A 506 2.78 16.76 33.33
CA ALA A 506 2.45 18.16 33.07
C ALA A 506 1.22 18.66 33.88
N LEU A 507 0.25 17.78 34.13
CA LEU A 507 -0.95 18.03 34.94
C LEU A 507 -0.71 17.86 36.44
N ARG A 508 0.45 17.33 36.85
CA ARG A 508 0.80 16.99 38.24
C ARG A 508 -0.19 16.01 38.86
N VAL A 509 -0.58 15.00 38.09
CA VAL A 509 -1.42 13.88 38.58
C VAL A 509 -0.67 13.16 39.71
N VAL A 510 -1.38 12.82 40.79
CA VAL A 510 -0.79 12.15 41.95
C VAL A 510 -0.29 10.76 41.53
N LYS A 511 0.87 10.32 42.00
CA LYS A 511 1.50 9.04 41.59
C LYS A 511 0.58 7.82 41.66
N ARG A 512 -0.36 7.78 42.63
CA ARG A 512 -1.34 6.68 42.79
C ARG A 512 -2.46 6.67 41.73
N GLU A 513 -2.65 7.79 41.05
CA GLU A 513 -3.64 8.03 40.00
C GLU A 513 -2.97 8.06 38.60
N GLN A 514 -1.64 7.90 38.54
CA GLN A 514 -0.91 7.79 37.27
C GLN A 514 -1.06 6.38 36.70
N HIS A 515 -1.08 6.30 35.38
CA HIS A 515 -1.06 5.02 34.68
C HIS A 515 0.29 4.31 34.88
N ASP A 516 0.24 2.99 35.13
CA ASP A 516 1.42 2.15 35.26
C ASP A 516 1.63 1.30 34.00
N PHE A 517 2.59 1.73 33.18
CA PHE A 517 3.04 1.00 31.99
C PHE A 517 4.33 0.20 32.23
N GLY A 518 4.70 -0.10 33.48
CA GLY A 518 5.93 -0.84 33.79
C GLY A 518 6.03 -2.26 33.21
N HIS A 519 4.89 -2.84 32.79
CA HIS A 519 4.81 -4.10 32.06
C HIS A 519 5.19 -3.97 30.57
N VAL A 520 5.16 -2.75 30.05
CA VAL A 520 5.58 -2.38 28.69
C VAL A 520 7.02 -1.87 28.80
N MET A 521 8.00 -2.59 28.24
CA MET A 521 9.37 -2.07 28.23
C MET A 521 9.47 -0.89 27.25
N LEU A 522 9.20 0.32 27.73
CA LEU A 522 9.47 1.59 27.04
C LEU A 522 10.99 1.88 26.97
N GLY A 523 11.80 0.84 26.77
CA GLY A 523 13.26 0.85 26.84
C GLY A 523 13.93 1.03 25.48
N LYS A 524 15.25 1.23 25.50
CA LYS A 524 16.09 1.19 24.30
C LYS A 524 16.59 -0.23 24.04
N PRO A 525 16.81 -0.65 22.77
CA PRO A 525 17.44 -1.93 22.49
C PRO A 525 18.85 -1.97 23.08
N ALA A 526 19.34 -3.16 23.41
CA ALA A 526 20.72 -3.33 23.84
C ALA A 526 21.66 -3.09 22.64
N GLU A 527 22.82 -2.47 22.86
CA GLU A 527 23.79 -2.25 21.79
C GLU A 527 24.91 -3.30 21.85
N ARG A 528 25.31 -3.81 20.69
CA ARG A 528 26.43 -4.73 20.51
C ARG A 528 27.33 -4.21 19.40
N THR A 529 28.64 -4.34 19.58
CA THR A 529 29.62 -4.03 18.53
C THR A 529 30.32 -5.30 18.11
N ILE A 530 30.38 -5.55 16.80
CA ILE A 530 31.07 -6.70 16.19
C ILE A 530 32.13 -6.15 15.24
N GLU A 531 33.37 -6.59 15.42
CA GLU A 531 34.49 -6.21 14.57
C GLU A 531 34.65 -7.22 13.43
N GLY A 532 34.89 -6.72 12.22
CA GLY A 532 35.11 -7.55 11.03
C GLY A 532 36.07 -6.91 10.04
N ILE A 533 36.49 -7.65 9.01
CA ILE A 533 37.34 -7.13 7.94
C ILE A 533 36.46 -6.75 6.77
N ARG A 534 36.34 -5.44 6.48
CA ARG A 534 35.58 -4.94 5.34
C ARG A 534 36.47 -4.90 4.09
N ILE A 535 35.95 -5.38 2.96
CA ILE A 535 36.64 -5.32 1.67
C ILE A 535 36.22 -4.03 0.96
N ASP A 536 37.12 -3.06 0.94
CA ASP A 536 36.94 -1.84 0.13
C ASP A 536 37.56 -2.05 -1.26
N THR A 537 36.74 -2.36 -2.27
CA THR A 537 37.19 -2.37 -3.67
C THR A 537 37.54 -0.96 -4.16
N ASP A 538 38.64 -0.81 -4.90
CA ASP A 538 39.16 0.47 -5.42
C ASP A 538 38.15 1.32 -6.22
N GLU A 539 37.10 0.71 -6.78
CA GLU A 539 36.00 1.43 -7.45
C GLU A 539 35.11 2.24 -6.48
N VAL A 540 34.98 1.79 -5.22
CA VAL A 540 34.17 2.43 -4.17
C VAL A 540 34.89 3.64 -3.57
N LEU A 541 36.22 3.63 -3.58
CA LEU A 541 37.05 4.73 -3.09
C LEU A 541 37.16 5.88 -4.12
N LYS A 542 37.10 5.59 -5.43
CA LYS A 542 37.14 6.61 -6.50
C LYS A 542 35.79 7.25 -6.80
N ALA A 543 34.69 6.53 -6.60
CA ALA A 543 33.34 7.05 -6.73
C ALA A 543 32.74 7.25 -5.33
N GLY A 544 33.09 8.36 -4.67
CA GLY A 544 32.71 8.65 -3.28
C GLY A 544 31.33 8.11 -2.90
N SER A 545 31.31 7.16 -1.96
CA SER A 545 30.13 6.50 -1.37
C SER A 545 28.86 6.62 -2.21
N ARG A 546 28.75 5.82 -3.29
CA ARG A 546 27.44 5.60 -3.93
C ARG A 546 26.54 4.91 -2.91
N LYS A 547 25.65 5.68 -2.27
CA LYS A 547 24.57 5.19 -1.40
C LYS A 547 23.88 4.01 -2.11
N GLY A 548 23.79 2.86 -1.43
CA GLY A 548 22.93 1.74 -1.84
C GLY A 548 23.63 0.48 -2.38
N LYS A 549 24.97 0.39 -2.45
CA LYS A 549 25.64 -0.90 -2.69
C LYS A 549 25.89 -1.64 -1.37
N PRO A 550 25.55 -2.94 -1.25
CA PRO A 550 25.80 -3.71 -0.04
C PRO A 550 27.31 -3.80 0.25
N THR A 551 27.67 -3.71 1.53
CA THR A 551 29.07 -3.82 1.96
C THR A 551 29.50 -5.28 1.99
N ILE A 552 30.73 -5.55 1.55
CA ILE A 552 31.32 -6.90 1.52
C ILE A 552 32.32 -7.02 2.67
N TRP A 553 32.21 -8.12 3.42
CA TRP A 553 33.00 -8.42 4.61
C TRP A 553 33.59 -9.82 4.51
N ILE A 554 34.66 -10.07 5.26
CA ILE A 554 35.22 -11.42 5.42
C ILE A 554 34.67 -12.02 6.69
N ASP A 555 34.08 -13.21 6.60
CA ASP A 555 33.73 -13.99 7.79
C ASP A 555 35.04 -14.55 8.41
N PRO A 556 35.40 -14.19 9.65
CA PRO A 556 36.59 -14.70 10.31
C PRO A 556 36.63 -16.24 10.45
N ARG A 557 35.47 -16.89 10.43
CA ARG A 557 35.32 -18.35 10.62
C ARG A 557 35.40 -19.13 9.31
N GLU A 558 34.70 -18.67 8.28
CA GLU A 558 34.64 -19.37 6.99
C GLU A 558 35.71 -18.87 5.99
N GLY A 559 36.36 -17.74 6.28
CA GLY A 559 37.41 -17.15 5.45
C GLY A 559 36.93 -16.63 4.08
N GLY A 560 35.62 -16.65 3.84
CA GLY A 560 34.99 -16.23 2.59
C GLY A 560 34.42 -14.82 2.63
N GLU A 561 34.20 -14.24 1.43
CA GLU A 561 33.48 -12.98 1.26
C GLU A 561 31.98 -13.18 1.53
N CYS A 562 31.40 -12.33 2.37
CA CYS A 562 29.99 -12.39 2.76
C CYS A 562 29.40 -10.98 2.95
N ARG A 563 28.09 -10.91 3.15
CA ARG A 563 27.41 -9.66 3.55
C ARG A 563 27.57 -9.44 5.06
N VAL A 564 27.42 -8.18 5.49
CA VAL A 564 27.60 -7.79 6.90
C VAL A 564 26.70 -8.57 7.87
N GLU A 565 25.48 -8.88 7.44
CA GLU A 565 24.48 -9.59 8.25
C GLU A 565 24.89 -11.05 8.48
N ILE A 566 25.52 -11.69 7.48
CA ILE A 566 26.03 -13.05 7.57
C ILE A 566 27.24 -13.12 8.51
N MET A 567 28.16 -12.15 8.41
CA MET A 567 29.31 -12.04 9.32
C MET A 567 28.83 -11.89 10.78
N CYS A 568 27.87 -11.01 11.05
CA CYS A 568 27.30 -10.83 12.38
C CYS A 568 26.59 -12.10 12.87
N LEU A 569 25.84 -12.79 11.99
CA LEU A 569 25.18 -14.06 12.31
C LEU A 569 26.19 -15.16 12.69
N SER A 570 27.32 -15.24 11.97
CA SER A 570 28.44 -16.15 12.28
C SER A 570 29.00 -15.89 13.67
N TRP A 571 29.23 -14.63 14.03
CA TRP A 571 29.64 -14.24 15.38
C TRP A 571 28.63 -14.68 16.45
N TYR A 572 27.33 -14.49 16.22
CA TYR A 572 26.31 -14.95 17.17
C TYR A 572 26.30 -16.48 17.33
N ARG A 573 26.54 -17.23 16.24
CA ARG A 573 26.69 -18.70 16.28
C ARG A 573 27.84 -19.14 17.17
N ASP A 574 28.97 -18.43 17.12
CA ASP A 574 30.12 -18.72 18.00
C ASP A 574 29.84 -18.41 19.49
N HIS A 575 28.80 -17.62 19.76
CA HIS A 575 28.34 -17.28 21.11
C HIS A 575 27.11 -18.09 21.53
N GLY A 576 26.87 -19.24 20.90
CA GLY A 576 25.84 -20.21 21.31
C GLY A 576 24.43 -19.89 20.81
N TRP A 577 24.27 -19.09 19.77
CA TRP A 577 22.96 -18.82 19.16
C TRP A 577 22.75 -19.61 17.87
N LYS A 578 21.56 -20.15 17.67
CA LYS A 578 21.07 -20.51 16.32
C LYS A 578 20.39 -19.29 15.72
N GLY A 579 20.31 -19.20 14.39
CA GLY A 579 19.70 -18.03 13.77
C GLY A 579 19.63 -18.03 12.25
N TYR A 580 18.74 -17.16 11.77
CA TYR A 580 18.45 -16.90 10.37
C TYR A 580 18.63 -15.42 10.05
N HIS A 581 19.21 -15.14 8.88
CA HIS A 581 19.12 -13.84 8.22
C HIS A 581 18.01 -13.92 7.18
N CYS A 582 16.84 -13.37 7.50
CA CYS A 582 15.64 -13.57 6.68
C CYS A 582 14.74 -12.33 6.55
N GLU A 583 15.18 -11.15 7.00
CA GLU A 583 14.45 -9.87 6.85
C GLU A 583 12.97 -9.97 7.29
N GLY A 584 12.68 -10.80 8.30
CA GLY A 584 11.32 -11.07 8.81
C GLY A 584 10.58 -12.26 8.19
N GLY A 585 11.17 -12.97 7.22
CA GLY A 585 10.60 -14.16 6.56
C GLY A 585 10.21 -15.26 7.54
N ILE A 586 10.98 -15.47 8.61
CA ILE A 586 10.65 -16.43 9.67
C ILE A 586 9.37 -16.03 10.43
N VAL A 587 9.15 -14.74 10.70
CA VAL A 587 7.95 -14.25 11.40
C VAL A 587 6.72 -14.45 10.52
N ARG A 588 6.86 -14.15 9.22
CA ARG A 588 5.79 -14.41 8.23
C ARG A 588 5.49 -15.90 8.11
N THR A 589 6.52 -16.75 8.12
CA THR A 589 6.35 -18.20 8.03
C THR A 589 5.64 -18.73 9.27
N LEU A 590 6.08 -18.34 10.46
CA LEU A 590 5.41 -18.70 11.71
C LEU A 590 3.95 -18.23 11.72
N PHE A 591 3.67 -17.02 11.25
CA PHE A 591 2.29 -16.54 11.11
C PHE A 591 1.49 -17.41 10.13
N GLY A 592 2.05 -17.74 8.96
CA GLY A 592 1.43 -18.63 7.97
C GLY A 592 1.09 -20.01 8.54
N TYR A 593 1.99 -20.63 9.31
CA TYR A 593 1.71 -21.89 10.02
C TYR A 593 0.65 -21.70 11.12
N LEU A 594 0.83 -20.71 12.00
CA LEU A 594 -0.01 -20.51 13.18
C LEU A 594 -1.40 -19.98 12.87
N PHE A 595 -1.65 -19.47 11.66
CA PHE A 595 -2.93 -18.90 11.23
C PHE A 595 -3.47 -19.56 9.96
N TYR A 596 -2.91 -20.68 9.49
CA TYR A 596 -3.28 -21.32 8.22
C TYR A 596 -4.80 -21.50 8.07
N ASP A 597 -5.43 -22.14 9.05
CA ASP A 597 -6.88 -22.37 9.08
C ASP A 597 -7.69 -21.07 9.16
N ILE A 598 -7.19 -20.04 9.84
CA ILE A 598 -7.84 -18.74 9.95
C ILE A 598 -7.75 -17.94 8.64
N LEU A 599 -6.59 -18.00 7.97
CA LEU A 599 -6.37 -17.37 6.67
C LEU A 599 -7.37 -17.88 5.64
N PHE A 600 -7.66 -19.18 5.67
CA PHE A 600 -8.54 -19.86 4.71
C PHE A 600 -9.95 -20.16 5.23
N THR A 601 -10.32 -19.61 6.40
CA THR A 601 -11.71 -19.60 6.87
C THR A 601 -12.61 -18.88 5.87
N TYR A 602 -13.81 -19.43 5.67
CA TYR A 602 -14.82 -18.81 4.82
C TYR A 602 -15.20 -17.43 5.33
N VAL A 603 -14.89 -16.41 4.53
CA VAL A 603 -15.46 -15.07 4.63
C VAL A 603 -16.03 -14.73 3.26
N PRO A 604 -17.29 -14.25 3.16
CA PRO A 604 -17.89 -13.96 1.88
C PRO A 604 -17.06 -12.97 1.05
N ASN A 605 -16.92 -13.26 -0.24
CA ASN A 605 -16.25 -12.41 -1.24
C ASN A 605 -14.73 -12.23 -1.11
N VAL A 606 -14.06 -12.80 -0.09
CA VAL A 606 -12.59 -12.68 0.00
C VAL A 606 -11.84 -13.71 -0.83
N PHE A 607 -12.52 -14.75 -1.32
CA PHE A 607 -11.97 -15.77 -2.22
C PHE A 607 -12.78 -15.79 -3.51
N GLN A 608 -12.26 -15.15 -4.55
CA GLN A 608 -12.87 -14.98 -5.87
C GLN A 608 -12.41 -16.05 -6.88
N THR A 609 -11.24 -16.65 -6.67
CA THR A 609 -10.69 -17.70 -7.53
C THR A 609 -10.01 -18.79 -6.71
N ALA A 610 -9.83 -19.98 -7.28
CA ALA A 610 -9.14 -21.11 -6.64
C ALA A 610 -7.59 -20.99 -6.65
N PHE A 611 -7.06 -19.85 -7.09
CA PHE A 611 -5.61 -19.63 -7.26
C PHE A 611 -5.06 -18.56 -6.32
N GLN A 612 -5.86 -18.14 -5.34
CA GLN A 612 -5.42 -17.22 -4.31
C GLN A 612 -4.53 -17.93 -3.28
N THR A 613 -3.45 -17.25 -2.94
CA THR A 613 -2.43 -17.61 -1.94
C THR A 613 -2.73 -16.98 -0.57
N CYS A 614 -3.68 -16.04 -0.53
CA CYS A 614 -4.23 -15.41 0.67
C CYS A 614 -5.65 -14.87 0.41
N PRO A 615 -6.45 -14.56 1.44
CA PRO A 615 -7.73 -13.89 1.23
C PRO A 615 -7.52 -12.43 0.79
N LEU A 616 -8.44 -11.90 -0.03
CA LEU A 616 -8.36 -10.54 -0.60
C LEU A 616 -8.32 -9.42 0.45
N ASP A 617 -8.71 -9.71 1.68
CA ASP A 617 -8.69 -8.77 2.77
C ASP A 617 -7.39 -8.77 3.58
N LEU A 618 -6.46 -9.72 3.38
CA LEU A 618 -5.23 -9.84 4.19
C LEU A 618 -4.40 -8.54 4.24
N HIS A 619 -4.30 -7.84 3.12
CA HIS A 619 -3.53 -6.60 2.99
C HIS A 619 -4.33 -5.35 3.38
N THR A 620 -5.45 -5.52 4.07
CA THR A 620 -6.40 -4.45 4.37
C THR A 620 -6.66 -4.39 5.86
N ASP A 621 -7.20 -3.26 6.32
CA ASP A 621 -7.56 -3.04 7.71
C ASP A 621 -8.85 -3.75 8.14
N VAL A 622 -9.47 -4.54 7.27
CA VAL A 622 -10.68 -5.33 7.58
C VAL A 622 -10.39 -6.81 7.82
N PHE A 623 -9.17 -7.33 7.57
CA PHE A 623 -8.83 -8.73 7.85
C PHE A 623 -9.03 -9.09 9.31
N TYR A 624 -8.46 -8.29 10.22
CA TYR A 624 -8.58 -8.53 11.66
C TYR A 624 -10.02 -8.40 12.16
N PRO A 625 -10.78 -7.31 11.87
CA PRO A 625 -12.18 -7.22 12.27
C PRO A 625 -13.05 -8.38 11.76
N SER A 626 -12.85 -8.83 10.52
CA SER A 626 -13.67 -9.89 9.91
C SER A 626 -13.45 -11.27 10.55
N ARG A 627 -12.34 -11.46 11.26
CA ARG A 627 -11.96 -12.72 11.92
C ARG A 627 -11.59 -12.50 13.39
N ALA A 628 -12.11 -11.45 14.02
CA ALA A 628 -11.65 -11.03 15.34
C ALA A 628 -11.86 -12.13 16.38
N SER A 629 -12.94 -12.90 16.28
CA SER A 629 -13.24 -14.01 17.19
C SER A 629 -12.18 -15.12 17.07
N GLU A 630 -11.96 -15.61 15.85
CA GLU A 630 -11.03 -16.69 15.50
C GLU A 630 -9.60 -16.31 15.84
N ILE A 631 -9.20 -15.09 15.46
CA ILE A 631 -7.88 -14.53 15.74
C ILE A 631 -7.67 -14.46 17.25
N ASN A 632 -8.58 -13.85 18.02
CA ASN A 632 -8.39 -13.72 19.46
C ASN A 632 -8.39 -15.08 20.18
N HIS A 633 -9.16 -16.05 19.70
CA HIS A 633 -9.11 -17.43 20.22
C HIS A 633 -7.73 -18.06 19.98
N ARG A 634 -7.20 -17.96 18.76
CA ARG A 634 -5.85 -18.45 18.40
C ARG A 634 -4.75 -17.76 19.19
N LEU A 635 -4.87 -16.46 19.43
CA LEU A 635 -3.90 -15.72 20.25
C LEU A 635 -3.87 -16.24 21.70
N VAL A 636 -5.02 -16.57 22.28
CA VAL A 636 -5.11 -17.19 23.61
C VAL A 636 -4.54 -18.61 23.59
N GLU A 637 -4.81 -19.39 22.54
CA GLU A 637 -4.23 -20.73 22.35
C GLU A 637 -2.69 -20.70 22.29
N ILE A 638 -2.13 -19.76 21.51
CA ILE A 638 -0.68 -19.52 21.42
C ILE A 638 -0.12 -19.09 22.78
N THR A 639 -0.81 -18.19 23.48
CA THR A 639 -0.41 -17.72 24.82
C THR A 639 -0.30 -18.89 25.81
N ASN A 640 -1.18 -19.88 25.70
CA ASN A 640 -1.21 -21.08 26.54
C ASN A 640 -0.29 -22.21 26.04
N GLY A 641 0.63 -21.95 25.09
CA GLY A 641 1.62 -22.92 24.62
C GLY A 641 1.15 -23.85 23.49
N GLY A 642 0.03 -23.54 22.81
CA GLY A 642 -0.49 -24.34 21.71
C GLY A 642 0.31 -24.28 20.40
N ALA A 643 1.30 -23.38 20.30
CA ALA A 643 2.00 -23.06 19.06
C ALA A 643 2.68 -24.28 18.40
N GLU A 644 3.41 -25.10 19.16
CA GLU A 644 4.08 -26.30 18.61
C GLU A 644 3.08 -27.28 17.99
N ARG A 645 1.98 -27.56 18.69
CA ARG A 645 0.95 -28.47 18.20
C ARG A 645 0.38 -28.01 16.86
N ILE A 646 0.13 -26.70 16.72
CA ILE A 646 -0.41 -26.11 15.50
C ILE A 646 0.61 -26.23 14.36
N VAL A 647 1.87 -25.83 14.58
CA VAL A 647 2.93 -25.90 13.57
C VAL A 647 3.09 -27.34 13.05
N ARG A 648 3.20 -28.32 13.95
CA ARG A 648 3.31 -29.73 13.57
C ARG A 648 2.08 -30.22 12.81
N GLY A 649 0.88 -29.90 13.30
CA GLY A 649 -0.36 -30.33 12.65
C GLY A 649 -0.52 -29.79 11.21
N ILE A 650 -0.18 -28.53 10.97
CA ILE A 650 -0.20 -27.94 9.62
C ILE A 650 0.90 -28.54 8.74
N HIS A 651 2.10 -28.76 9.29
CA HIS A 651 3.18 -29.39 8.54
C HIS A 651 2.84 -30.82 8.12
N ASP A 652 2.30 -31.64 9.03
CA ASP A 652 1.90 -33.02 8.76
C ASP A 652 0.82 -33.10 7.66
N LEU A 653 -0.09 -32.13 7.61
CA LEU A 653 -1.19 -32.12 6.64
C LEU A 653 -0.78 -31.62 5.24
N HIS A 654 0.18 -30.71 5.15
CA HIS A 654 0.42 -29.94 3.93
C HIS A 654 1.87 -29.97 3.39
N SER A 655 2.84 -30.52 4.13
CA SER A 655 4.24 -30.54 3.71
C SER A 655 4.52 -31.32 2.42
N GLU A 656 3.69 -32.33 2.09
CA GLU A 656 3.81 -33.09 0.84
C GLU A 656 3.35 -32.28 -0.39
N THR A 657 2.28 -31.49 -0.22
CA THR A 657 1.69 -30.71 -1.33
C THR A 657 2.28 -29.32 -1.45
N GLN A 658 2.85 -28.79 -0.37
CA GLN A 658 3.48 -27.47 -0.27
C GLN A 658 2.64 -26.36 -0.93
N PRO A 659 1.39 -26.16 -0.47
CA PRO A 659 0.51 -25.15 -1.06
C PRO A 659 1.14 -23.76 -0.97
N CYS A 660 0.97 -22.98 -2.03
CA CYS A 660 1.50 -21.62 -2.12
C CYS A 660 0.65 -20.70 -1.24
N VAL A 661 1.20 -20.33 -0.08
CA VAL A 661 0.56 -19.43 0.90
C VAL A 661 1.42 -18.19 1.08
N VAL A 662 0.79 -17.01 1.10
CA VAL A 662 1.51 -15.76 1.33
C VAL A 662 2.27 -15.80 2.66
N GLY A 663 3.58 -15.55 2.59
CA GLY A 663 4.45 -15.47 3.76
C GLY A 663 4.90 -16.80 4.34
N LEU A 664 4.37 -17.94 3.87
CA LEU A 664 4.78 -19.27 4.32
C LEU A 664 5.86 -19.82 3.39
N ASP A 665 7.05 -20.04 3.94
CA ASP A 665 8.17 -20.66 3.24
C ASP A 665 8.39 -22.09 3.76
N TRP A 666 8.16 -23.07 2.89
CA TRP A 666 8.32 -24.50 3.17
C TRP A 666 9.79 -24.93 3.29
N SER A 667 10.75 -24.06 2.96
CA SER A 667 12.19 -24.37 3.04
C SER A 667 12.78 -24.26 4.45
N PHE A 668 12.08 -23.62 5.39
CA PHE A 668 12.48 -23.63 6.80
C PHE A 668 12.31 -25.03 7.39
N ASP A 669 13.34 -25.48 8.11
CA ASP A 669 13.34 -26.79 8.75
C ASP A 669 12.29 -26.85 9.88
N LEU A 670 11.51 -27.93 9.91
CA LEU A 670 10.44 -28.11 10.90
C LEU A 670 10.98 -28.14 12.33
N ASP A 671 12.12 -28.79 12.57
CA ASP A 671 12.68 -28.89 13.92
C ASP A 671 13.12 -27.50 14.40
N ASP A 672 13.68 -26.68 13.51
CA ASP A 672 13.98 -25.28 13.83
C ASP A 672 12.71 -24.48 14.13
N LEU A 673 11.64 -24.61 13.33
CA LEU A 673 10.36 -23.93 13.61
C LEU A 673 9.79 -24.31 14.98
N VAL A 674 9.88 -25.60 15.34
CA VAL A 674 9.43 -26.11 16.64
C VAL A 674 10.30 -25.59 17.77
N GLU A 675 11.62 -25.64 17.64
CA GLU A 675 12.54 -25.08 18.64
C GLU A 675 12.24 -23.59 18.88
N ILE A 676 11.99 -22.84 17.80
CA ILE A 676 11.71 -21.41 17.86
C ILE A 676 10.43 -21.15 18.67
N VAL A 677 9.32 -21.81 18.35
CA VAL A 677 8.05 -21.59 19.10
C VAL A 677 8.13 -22.06 20.56
N GLN A 678 8.97 -23.06 20.86
CA GLN A 678 9.26 -23.47 22.25
C GLN A 678 10.13 -22.46 23.02
N CYS A 679 10.98 -21.70 22.32
CA CYS A 679 11.82 -20.64 22.91
C CYS A 679 11.05 -19.34 23.12
N PHE A 680 9.95 -19.12 22.40
CA PHE A 680 9.10 -17.96 22.61
C PHE A 680 8.33 -18.05 23.93
N ARG A 681 8.18 -16.90 24.60
CA ARG A 681 7.06 -16.73 25.54
C ARG A 681 5.76 -16.67 24.73
N GLY A 682 4.76 -17.44 25.11
CA GLY A 682 3.47 -17.49 24.40
C GLY A 682 2.84 -16.11 24.19
N GLU A 683 2.83 -15.26 25.23
CA GLU A 683 2.34 -13.87 25.17
C GLU A 683 3.08 -13.03 24.12
N ALA A 684 4.39 -13.22 24.00
CA ALA A 684 5.23 -12.47 23.06
C ALA A 684 4.93 -12.89 21.62
N LEU A 685 4.85 -14.20 21.36
CA LEU A 685 4.51 -14.75 20.05
C LEU A 685 3.09 -14.35 19.63
N ALA A 686 2.13 -14.40 20.56
CA ALA A 686 0.78 -13.92 20.32
C ALA A 686 0.75 -12.43 20.00
N THR A 687 1.54 -11.60 20.70
CA THR A 687 1.62 -10.16 20.40
C THR A 687 2.14 -9.90 18.98
N ILE A 688 3.18 -10.61 18.54
CA ILE A 688 3.71 -10.51 17.17
C ILE A 688 2.64 -10.94 16.15
N CYS A 689 1.96 -12.06 16.40
CA CYS A 689 0.89 -12.54 15.52
C CYS A 689 -0.28 -11.56 15.44
N LYS A 690 -0.62 -10.90 16.55
CA LYS A 690 -1.67 -9.87 16.57
C LYS A 690 -1.30 -8.68 15.69
N VAL A 691 -0.06 -8.20 15.76
CA VAL A 691 0.42 -7.12 14.89
C VAL A 691 0.39 -7.54 13.42
N MET A 692 0.83 -8.76 13.10
CA MET A 692 0.76 -9.29 11.73
C MET A 692 -0.69 -9.39 11.22
N ALA A 693 -1.64 -9.80 12.07
CA ALA A 693 -3.06 -9.84 11.70
C ALA A 693 -3.67 -8.44 11.54
N GLN A 694 -3.24 -7.45 12.33
CA GLN A 694 -3.76 -6.08 12.21
C GLN A 694 -3.17 -5.31 11.02
N GLU A 695 -1.91 -5.55 10.65
CA GLU A 695 -1.15 -4.71 9.71
C GLU A 695 -0.22 -5.54 8.80
N TYR A 696 -0.72 -6.61 8.19
CA TYR A 696 0.11 -7.57 7.43
C TYR A 696 0.95 -6.91 6.31
N GLN A 697 0.36 -5.99 5.55
CA GLN A 697 1.04 -5.31 4.44
C GLN A 697 2.14 -4.36 4.94
N GLN A 698 1.79 -3.40 5.81
CA GLN A 698 2.68 -2.34 6.27
C GLN A 698 3.75 -2.83 7.25
N ARG A 699 3.51 -3.95 7.92
CA ARG A 699 4.42 -4.49 8.96
C ARG A 699 5.09 -5.78 8.55
N GLY A 700 4.83 -6.26 7.35
CA GLY A 700 5.65 -7.30 6.78
C GLY A 700 7.11 -6.90 6.47
N GLY A 701 7.41 -5.59 6.45
CA GLY A 701 8.77 -5.04 6.31
C GLY A 701 9.27 -4.36 7.59
N GLY A 702 10.59 -4.15 7.68
CA GLY A 702 11.24 -3.49 8.82
C GLY A 702 11.39 -4.34 10.09
N ILE A 703 11.09 -5.64 10.03
CA ILE A 703 11.45 -6.59 11.08
C ILE A 703 12.98 -6.68 11.12
N PRO A 704 13.62 -6.77 12.31
CA PRO A 704 15.08 -6.82 12.41
C PRO A 704 15.73 -7.92 11.55
N ASP A 705 16.90 -7.62 10.98
CA ASP A 705 17.58 -8.46 10.00
C ASP A 705 17.78 -9.92 10.46
N LEU A 706 18.24 -10.10 11.70
CA LEU A 706 18.56 -11.39 12.28
C LEU A 706 17.50 -11.84 13.28
N PHE A 707 17.06 -13.08 13.10
CA PHE A 707 16.29 -13.82 14.10
C PHE A 707 17.19 -14.85 14.77
N LEU A 708 17.29 -14.80 16.09
CA LEU A 708 18.19 -15.63 16.88
C LEU A 708 17.42 -16.36 17.98
N TRP A 709 17.79 -17.61 18.26
CA TRP A 709 17.28 -18.35 19.40
C TRP A 709 18.36 -19.21 20.05
N ASN A 710 18.16 -19.48 21.33
CA ASN A 710 18.97 -20.42 22.10
C ASN A 710 18.03 -21.39 22.80
N TYR A 711 18.14 -22.67 22.43
CA TYR A 711 17.26 -23.73 22.90
C TYR A 711 17.53 -24.11 24.36
N GLU A 712 18.78 -24.02 24.81
CA GLU A 712 19.18 -24.34 26.19
C GLU A 712 18.62 -23.32 27.18
N THR A 713 18.70 -22.04 26.84
CA THR A 713 18.19 -20.95 27.69
C THR A 713 16.71 -20.63 27.45
N LYS A 714 16.08 -21.24 26.42
CA LYS A 714 14.71 -20.97 25.98
C LYS A 714 14.46 -19.48 25.76
N THR A 715 15.34 -18.87 24.97
CA THR A 715 15.28 -17.43 24.67
C THR A 715 15.31 -17.17 23.17
N VAL A 716 14.50 -16.20 22.75
CA VAL A 716 14.51 -15.62 21.40
C VAL A 716 15.03 -14.19 21.45
N MET A 717 15.70 -13.77 20.39
CA MET A 717 16.27 -12.44 20.25
C MET A 717 16.21 -11.99 18.79
N PHE A 718 15.90 -10.72 18.59
CA PHE A 718 16.03 -10.07 17.29
C PHE A 718 17.27 -9.16 17.31
N ALA A 719 18.03 -9.15 16.23
CA ALA A 719 19.17 -8.24 16.09
C ALA A 719 19.09 -7.49 14.76
N GLU A 720 19.16 -6.16 14.84
CA GLU A 720 19.20 -5.26 13.69
C GLU A 720 20.66 -4.86 13.42
N VAL A 721 21.17 -5.15 12.23
CA VAL A 721 22.59 -4.98 11.89
C VAL A 721 22.80 -3.63 11.21
N LYS A 722 23.66 -2.79 11.79
CA LYS A 722 24.00 -1.47 11.23
C LYS A 722 25.50 -1.34 11.01
N SER A 723 25.87 -0.86 9.84
CA SER A 723 27.26 -0.45 9.55
C SER A 723 27.49 1.01 9.93
N GLU A 724 28.74 1.47 9.98
CA GLU A 724 29.17 2.80 10.48
C GLU A 724 28.40 4.04 9.93
N ASN A 725 27.69 3.92 8.81
CA ASN A 725 26.91 5.02 8.22
C ASN A 725 25.41 4.72 8.07
N ASP A 726 24.96 3.57 8.53
CA ASP A 726 23.57 3.17 8.41
C ASP A 726 22.72 3.66 9.60
N ARG A 727 21.46 3.98 9.35
CA ARG A 727 20.52 4.45 10.37
C ARG A 727 19.27 3.60 10.34
N LEU A 728 18.66 3.43 11.51
CA LEU A 728 17.35 2.79 11.60
C LEU A 728 16.31 3.56 10.78
N SER A 729 15.53 2.85 9.96
CA SER A 729 14.30 3.41 9.37
C SER A 729 13.20 3.54 10.43
N ASP A 730 12.14 4.29 10.14
CA ASP A 730 11.02 4.45 11.09
C ASP A 730 10.26 3.14 11.30
N THR A 731 10.09 2.34 10.25
CA THR A 731 9.49 1.00 10.33
C THR A 731 10.32 0.06 11.21
N GLN A 732 11.65 0.12 11.13
CA GLN A 732 12.55 -0.64 12.00
C GLN A 732 12.42 -0.22 13.47
N ARG A 733 12.39 1.09 13.75
CA ARG A 733 12.19 1.59 15.12
C ARG A 733 10.87 1.11 15.70
N LEU A 734 9.80 1.14 14.91
CA LEU A 734 8.49 0.67 15.33
C LEU A 734 8.49 -0.83 15.68
N TRP A 735 9.11 -1.67 14.85
CA TRP A 735 9.24 -3.10 15.15
C TRP A 735 10.06 -3.37 16.40
N ILE A 736 11.18 -2.64 16.59
CA ILE A 736 11.97 -2.71 17.82
C ILE A 736 11.09 -2.38 19.03
N HIS A 737 10.26 -1.33 18.95
CA HIS A 737 9.34 -0.99 20.03
C HIS A 737 8.32 -2.11 20.28
N ILE A 738 7.66 -2.62 19.25
CA ILE A 738 6.69 -3.72 19.36
C ILE A 738 7.31 -4.94 20.04
N LEU A 739 8.51 -5.34 19.63
CA LEU A 739 9.23 -6.49 20.18
C LEU A 739 9.60 -6.27 21.65
N LEU A 740 10.09 -5.08 22.01
CA LEU A 740 10.38 -4.74 23.41
C LEU A 740 9.11 -4.73 24.27
N VAL A 741 8.00 -4.18 23.75
CA VAL A 741 6.69 -4.20 24.41
C VAL A 741 6.18 -5.63 24.61
N ALA A 742 6.40 -6.51 23.62
CA ALA A 742 6.09 -7.94 23.73
C ALA A 742 7.01 -8.70 24.72
N GLY A 743 8.04 -8.04 25.27
CA GLY A 743 9.02 -8.64 26.16
C GLY A 743 10.05 -9.51 25.46
N VAL A 744 10.26 -9.30 24.16
CA VAL A 744 11.31 -9.95 23.36
C VAL A 744 12.60 -9.15 23.46
N LYS A 745 13.73 -9.86 23.56
CA LYS A 745 15.04 -9.22 23.57
C LYS A 745 15.37 -8.68 22.18
N VAL A 746 15.80 -7.42 22.11
CA VAL A 746 16.24 -6.79 20.87
C VAL A 746 17.64 -6.19 21.04
N GLU A 747 18.52 -6.45 20.08
CA GLU A 747 19.87 -5.88 20.00
C GLU A 747 20.05 -5.03 18.73
N LEU A 748 20.72 -3.89 18.86
CA LEU A 748 21.27 -3.12 17.75
C LEU A 748 22.74 -3.54 17.59
N CYS A 749 23.04 -4.22 16.50
CA CYS A 749 24.34 -4.81 16.21
C CYS A 749 25.15 -3.90 15.27
N ASN A 750 26.08 -3.14 15.81
CA ASN A 750 26.97 -2.26 15.07
C ASN A 750 28.18 -3.04 14.54
N ALA A 751 28.27 -3.19 13.22
CA ALA A 751 29.41 -3.77 12.53
C ALA A 751 30.47 -2.70 12.24
N VAL A 752 31.68 -2.91 12.79
CA VAL A 752 32.80 -1.95 12.71
C VAL A 752 33.96 -2.58 11.96
N SER A 753 34.60 -1.78 11.07
CA SER A 753 35.72 -2.26 10.26
C SER A 753 37.01 -2.26 11.07
N SER A 754 37.65 -3.43 11.17
CA SER A 754 39.03 -3.57 11.60
C SER A 754 39.95 -3.22 10.43
N LYS A 755 40.69 -2.11 10.54
CA LYS A 755 41.67 -1.72 9.52
C LYS A 755 42.82 -2.71 9.50
N GLN A 756 42.85 -3.62 8.52
CA GLN A 756 44.11 -4.17 8.05
C GLN A 756 44.55 -3.35 6.83
N SER A 757 45.54 -2.49 7.04
CA SER A 757 46.37 -2.00 5.94
C SER A 757 46.97 -3.22 5.25
N LYS A 758 46.55 -3.49 4.01
CA LYS A 758 47.27 -4.42 3.13
C LYS A 758 48.70 -3.89 2.99
N GLU A 759 49.66 -4.62 3.56
CA GLU A 759 51.07 -4.53 3.15
C GLU A 759 51.27 -5.22 1.80
#